data_AF-A0A417SYQ8-F1
#
_entry.id   AF-A0A417SYQ8-F1
#
_cell.length_a   1.000
_cell.length_b   1.000
_cell.length_c   1.000
_cell.angle_alpha   90.00
_cell.angle_beta   90.00
_cell.angle_gamma   90.00
#
_symmetry.space_group_name_H-M   'P 1'
#
loop_
_entity.id
_entity.type
_entity.pdbx_description
1 polymer ?
#
loop_
_entity_poly.entity_id
_entity_poly.type
_entity_poly.pdbx_seq_one_letter_code
_entity_poly.pdbx_strand_id
1 'polypeptide(L)'
;MKVTSEYALEFIKKSVPGFNVFSFLYRLSPIVSEKREHKSFGYNIKYLTIGASSAVVPLKEINTYLATRLFDRFSEVGKDIPDESDVWNFTVGVFGEDKSDKDIQSRVYDALYANLQGDSKEAYKQWDGTAKQMEKNGDQEIVYFYEDQTAEKEGILAKNKDRLLDAENRDSLISRVKKIMYTVITDINRGPVFGFNILNGANNFSVDISIDNVISGLITTNTEKLNRLRTYTKGKEDAWNDAKKGWDDHNFINRGVRYNTYVNKTYDLEQQKYLEKSYMYMDELLNSVKLQVRNMSSNYYSVLSQIFKNLRETFKDNSSVLANGIIFDEVKGFEKALINIEDPNLQQALIGELRKVTPSTVFKQLIEALIKDEKAWKSDTQIARVVTGYFVGNNGIFRDFADKTIENFLEIAYDTDNMVEIAKRIETDWLSDLHSSAVPLVYKDNKVYEGTIATLCRMSVPIDALSLERAADEYIQVNFDTKIAVTGAKDRLSCLTYAAGFPICSLMGLDEVEREYFNVPLIGAHSYESTGLDTEFSDWRKLPLLTPVSLFEDKLDRLPHIMCESVKASIKTCDDVLKYGIYSVTDGYRLRLLCVKTELESELHRVSDEALACVNEFETLKEQSESADADVGIDKHKGLLSRKDMLIQKISEIRDGLSNKDYYEDTDYELIITGELYNDDDFMRIAKDELCYSPVMLLNAQKSITIIEKAYQTIEKMVTMLRYIK
;
A
#
# COMPACT_ATOMS: atom_id res chain seq x y z
N MET A 1 -3.91 14.09 5.16
CA MET A 1 -3.24 12.85 5.61
C MET A 1 -1.74 12.81 5.33
N LYS A 2 -1.21 13.34 4.20
CA LYS A 2 0.24 13.29 3.88
C LYS A 2 1.15 14.02 4.89
N VAL A 3 0.77 15.21 5.37
CA VAL A 3 1.57 16.03 6.31
C VAL A 3 1.90 15.28 7.60
N THR A 4 0.92 14.58 8.20
CA THR A 4 1.12 13.82 9.45
C THR A 4 1.98 12.58 9.23
N SER A 5 1.88 11.94 8.06
CA SER A 5 2.73 10.80 7.69
C SER A 5 4.17 11.23 7.41
N GLU A 6 4.38 12.38 6.76
CA GLU A 6 5.72 12.95 6.57
C GLU A 6 6.34 13.44 7.87
N TYR A 7 5.56 14.09 8.74
CA TYR A 7 5.95 14.38 10.12
C TYR A 7 6.46 13.11 10.82
N ALA A 8 5.67 12.03 10.83
CA ALA A 8 6.11 10.79 11.44
C ALA A 8 7.38 10.21 10.77
N LEU A 9 7.47 10.23 9.44
CA LEU A 9 8.61 9.69 8.69
C LEU A 9 9.91 10.48 8.89
N GLU A 10 9.86 11.81 8.92
CA GLU A 10 11.04 12.66 9.15
C GLU A 10 11.65 12.45 10.54
N PHE A 11 10.81 12.09 11.51
CA PHE A 11 11.26 11.79 12.87
C PHE A 11 11.67 10.33 13.10
N ILE A 12 11.13 9.39 12.32
CA ILE A 12 11.45 7.95 12.38
C ILE A 12 12.73 7.64 11.58
N LYS A 13 12.98 8.34 10.46
CA LYS A 13 14.21 8.17 9.69
C LYS A 13 15.38 8.80 10.43
N LYS A 14 16.23 7.95 11.02
CA LYS A 14 17.58 8.20 11.55
C LYS A 14 17.98 9.70 11.53
N SER A 15 17.50 10.45 12.51
CA SER A 15 17.92 11.83 12.72
C SER A 15 19.43 11.83 13.00
N VAL A 16 20.17 12.77 12.43
CA VAL A 16 21.57 13.04 12.82
C VAL A 16 21.62 13.18 14.36
N PRO A 17 22.65 12.65 15.05
CA PRO A 17 22.72 12.70 16.51
C PRO A 17 22.50 14.12 17.05
N GLY A 18 21.41 14.31 17.81
CA GLY A 18 21.09 15.57 18.50
C GLY A 18 19.67 16.13 18.30
N PHE A 19 18.88 15.65 17.33
CA PHE A 19 17.57 16.23 17.03
C PHE A 19 16.46 15.20 16.65
N ASN A 20 15.96 14.46 17.64
CA ASN A 20 14.81 13.56 17.53
C ASN A 20 13.51 14.20 18.08
N VAL A 21 12.35 13.52 17.95
CA VAL A 21 11.04 14.00 18.45
C VAL A 21 11.13 14.48 19.88
N PHE A 22 11.81 13.73 20.75
CA PHE A 22 11.88 14.03 22.18
C PHE A 22 12.67 15.31 22.46
N SER A 23 13.82 15.49 21.80
CA SER A 23 14.60 16.73 21.92
C SER A 23 13.85 17.95 21.38
N PHE A 24 12.98 17.75 20.38
CA PHE A 24 12.14 18.79 19.83
C PHE A 24 10.96 19.14 20.76
N LEU A 25 10.24 18.13 21.26
CA LEU A 25 9.17 18.30 22.27
C LEU A 25 9.70 18.95 23.55
N TYR A 26 10.91 18.60 23.99
CA TYR A 26 11.55 19.24 25.13
C TYR A 26 11.73 20.75 24.92
N ARG A 27 12.06 21.17 23.69
CA ARG A 27 12.22 22.61 23.34
C ARG A 27 10.90 23.35 23.21
N LEU A 28 9.80 22.66 22.91
CA LEU A 28 8.46 23.26 22.93
C LEU A 28 7.96 23.48 24.36
N SER A 29 8.45 22.72 25.34
CA SER A 29 7.98 22.81 26.73
C SER A 29 8.18 24.21 27.35
N PRO A 30 9.34 24.89 27.22
CA PRO A 30 9.51 26.26 27.68
C PRO A 30 8.51 27.24 27.05
N ILE A 31 8.27 27.12 25.73
CA ILE A 31 7.33 27.98 25.00
C ILE A 31 5.92 27.82 25.56
N VAL A 32 5.49 26.56 25.78
CA VAL A 32 4.18 26.27 26.36
C VAL A 32 4.07 26.76 27.80
N SER A 33 5.14 26.61 28.60
CA SER A 33 5.18 27.09 29.99
C SER A 33 5.09 28.62 30.07
N GLU A 34 5.91 29.34 29.31
CA GLU A 34 5.88 30.81 29.26
C GLU A 34 4.50 31.33 28.87
N LYS A 35 3.90 30.76 27.83
CA LYS A 35 2.56 31.19 27.40
C LYS A 35 1.44 30.83 28.38
N ARG A 36 1.67 29.85 29.26
CA ARG A 36 0.73 29.49 30.34
C ARG A 36 0.70 30.54 31.45
N GLU A 37 1.79 31.28 31.65
CA GLU A 37 1.85 32.38 32.62
C GLU A 37 1.09 33.63 32.14
N HIS A 38 0.78 33.74 30.84
CA HIS A 38 0.12 34.90 30.24
C HIS A 38 -1.32 34.63 29.75
N LYS A 39 -1.97 33.57 30.23
CA LYS A 39 -3.36 33.28 29.86
C LYS A 39 -4.34 34.04 30.76
N SER A 40 -5.42 34.52 30.16
CA SER A 40 -6.53 35.18 30.87
C SER A 40 -7.72 34.24 31.12
N PHE A 41 -7.82 33.15 30.34
CA PHE A 41 -8.91 32.17 30.38
C PHE A 41 -8.42 30.76 30.05
N GLY A 42 -9.12 29.76 30.59
CA GLY A 42 -9.01 28.37 30.15
C GLY A 42 -7.68 27.67 30.40
N TYR A 43 -7.52 26.48 29.83
CA TYR A 43 -6.32 25.63 29.95
C TYR A 43 -5.45 25.67 28.68
N ASN A 44 -4.13 25.74 28.85
CA ASN A 44 -3.17 25.55 27.76
C ASN A 44 -2.91 24.05 27.59
N ILE A 45 -3.50 23.46 26.55
CA ILE A 45 -3.21 22.07 26.21
C ILE A 45 -1.81 22.02 25.58
N LYS A 46 -1.04 20.97 25.86
CA LYS A 46 0.22 20.66 25.15
C LYS A 46 -0.01 20.22 23.68
N TYR A 47 -1.09 20.72 23.07
CA TYR A 47 -1.45 20.45 21.69
C TYR A 47 -0.57 21.30 20.77
N LEU A 48 -0.30 20.76 19.58
CA LEU A 48 0.57 21.39 18.59
C LEU A 48 -0.16 21.38 17.26
N THR A 49 -0.25 22.54 16.63
CA THR A 49 -0.69 22.61 15.23
C THR A 49 0.53 22.71 14.34
N ILE A 50 0.51 21.96 13.25
CA ILE A 50 1.60 21.92 12.27
C ILE A 50 1.14 22.57 10.97
N GLY A 51 2.00 23.42 10.42
CA GLY A 51 1.96 23.83 9.02
C GLY A 51 3.22 23.30 8.34
N ALA A 52 3.09 22.91 7.08
CA ALA A 52 4.18 22.33 6.33
C ALA A 52 4.24 22.97 4.95
N SER A 53 5.45 23.09 4.40
CA SER A 53 5.70 23.38 3.01
C SER A 53 6.97 22.68 2.56
N SER A 54 7.05 22.25 1.30
CA SER A 54 8.22 21.54 0.77
C SER A 54 8.45 21.93 -0.68
N ALA A 55 9.71 22.08 -1.09
CA ALA A 55 10.10 22.17 -2.49
C ALA A 55 10.83 20.89 -2.88
N VAL A 56 10.33 20.19 -3.89
CA VAL A 56 10.77 18.84 -4.27
C VAL A 56 11.24 18.84 -5.72
N VAL A 57 12.38 18.22 -6.00
CA VAL A 57 12.78 17.90 -7.36
C VAL A 57 11.84 16.83 -7.91
N PRO A 58 11.13 17.05 -9.03
CA PRO A 58 10.12 16.12 -9.53
C PRO A 58 10.75 14.90 -10.24
N LEU A 59 11.52 14.10 -9.50
CA LEU A 59 12.29 12.97 -10.03
C LEU A 59 11.40 11.93 -10.70
N LYS A 60 10.19 11.71 -10.16
CA LYS A 60 9.24 10.74 -10.71
C LYS A 60 8.75 11.20 -12.08
N GLU A 61 8.41 12.47 -12.20
CA GLU A 61 7.92 13.11 -13.42
C GLU A 61 9.03 13.15 -14.47
N ILE A 62 10.25 13.48 -14.07
CA ILE A 62 11.43 13.46 -14.95
C ILE A 62 11.73 12.05 -15.48
N ASN A 63 11.74 11.05 -14.60
CA ASN A 63 11.95 9.66 -15.01
C ASN A 63 10.82 9.16 -15.94
N THR A 64 9.58 9.55 -15.65
CA THR A 64 8.42 9.25 -16.50
C THR A 64 8.57 9.91 -17.86
N TYR A 65 9.02 11.16 -17.91
CA TYR A 65 9.28 11.89 -19.15
C TYR A 65 10.34 11.18 -20.01
N LEU A 66 11.50 10.84 -19.44
CA LEU A 66 12.57 10.14 -20.17
C LEU A 66 12.11 8.78 -20.71
N ALA A 67 11.48 7.97 -19.86
CA ALA A 67 10.99 6.65 -20.27
C ALA A 67 9.94 6.76 -21.38
N THR A 68 8.99 7.69 -21.23
CA THR A 68 7.90 7.90 -22.20
C THR A 68 8.40 8.44 -23.52
N ARG A 69 9.24 9.50 -23.52
CA ARG A 69 9.81 10.07 -24.74
C ARG A 69 10.72 9.09 -25.48
N LEU A 70 11.41 8.21 -24.77
CA LEU A 70 12.17 7.14 -25.40
C LEU A 70 11.25 6.09 -26.01
N PHE A 71 10.19 5.71 -25.30
CA PHE A 71 9.20 4.77 -25.78
C PHE A 71 8.48 5.26 -27.03
N ASP A 72 8.13 6.55 -27.11
CA ASP A 72 7.57 7.20 -28.30
C ASP A 72 8.43 6.96 -29.56
N ARG A 73 9.76 6.92 -29.42
CA ARG A 73 10.68 6.71 -30.57
C ARG A 73 10.64 5.31 -31.15
N PHE A 74 10.02 4.33 -30.48
CA PHE A 74 9.91 2.96 -30.96
C PHE A 74 8.49 2.38 -30.88
N SER A 75 7.53 3.11 -30.31
CA SER A 75 6.12 2.70 -30.29
C SER A 75 5.43 2.88 -31.65
N GLU A 76 5.90 3.82 -32.47
CA GLU A 76 5.42 4.08 -33.84
C GLU A 76 6.07 3.19 -34.89
N VAL A 77 7.19 2.54 -34.55
CA VAL A 77 8.03 1.80 -35.48
C VAL A 77 7.72 0.31 -35.33
N GLY A 78 6.68 -0.19 -36.01
CA GLY A 78 6.46 -1.64 -36.06
C GLY A 78 5.19 -2.07 -36.78
N LYS A 79 5.30 -3.15 -37.55
CA LYS A 79 4.16 -3.85 -38.14
C LYS A 79 3.73 -4.89 -37.11
N ASP A 80 2.52 -4.77 -36.54
CA ASP A 80 2.01 -5.82 -35.61
C ASP A 80 1.53 -7.06 -36.37
N ILE A 81 1.23 -6.93 -37.66
CA ILE A 81 0.61 -7.98 -38.49
C ILE A 81 1.64 -8.47 -39.51
N PRO A 82 2.13 -9.72 -39.44
CA PRO A 82 3.01 -10.28 -40.47
C PRO A 82 2.29 -10.39 -41.81
N ASP A 83 3.03 -10.29 -42.93
CA ASP A 83 2.50 -10.69 -44.24
C ASP A 83 2.90 -12.13 -44.59
N GLU A 84 2.44 -12.59 -45.76
CA GLU A 84 2.76 -13.91 -46.27
C GLU A 84 4.27 -14.15 -46.44
N SER A 85 5.03 -13.13 -46.87
CA SER A 85 6.49 -13.25 -47.01
C SER A 85 7.17 -13.43 -45.65
N ASP A 86 6.73 -12.69 -44.63
CA ASP A 86 7.22 -12.86 -43.26
C ASP A 86 7.04 -14.31 -42.77
N VAL A 87 5.85 -14.89 -42.98
CA VAL A 87 5.51 -16.25 -42.54
C VAL A 87 6.30 -17.31 -43.29
N TRP A 88 6.47 -17.18 -44.62
CA TRP A 88 7.26 -18.12 -45.40
C TRP A 88 8.77 -17.99 -45.12
N ASN A 89 9.30 -16.78 -44.93
CA ASN A 89 10.71 -16.59 -44.53
C ASN A 89 10.98 -17.23 -43.16
N PHE A 90 10.04 -17.11 -42.22
CA PHE A 90 10.12 -17.80 -40.94
C PHE A 90 10.08 -19.32 -41.12
N THR A 91 9.14 -19.81 -41.94
CA THR A 91 8.98 -21.25 -42.24
C THR A 91 10.26 -21.84 -42.83
N VAL A 92 10.83 -21.20 -43.85
CA VAL A 92 12.08 -21.62 -44.50
C VAL A 92 13.24 -21.60 -43.50
N GLY A 93 13.30 -20.59 -42.61
CA GLY A 93 14.31 -20.55 -41.56
C GLY A 93 14.23 -21.73 -40.58
N VAL A 94 13.02 -22.22 -40.28
CA VAL A 94 12.80 -23.35 -39.36
C VAL A 94 13.02 -24.70 -40.05
N PHE A 95 12.30 -24.93 -41.15
CA PHE A 95 12.18 -26.24 -41.79
C PHE A 95 13.18 -26.46 -42.93
N GLY A 96 13.79 -25.39 -43.43
CA GLY A 96 14.58 -25.39 -44.66
C GLY A 96 13.69 -25.42 -45.90
N GLU A 97 14.34 -25.40 -47.07
CA GLU A 97 13.68 -25.52 -48.36
C GLU A 97 14.55 -26.29 -49.35
N ASP A 98 13.90 -27.06 -50.22
CA ASP A 98 14.54 -27.70 -51.36
C ASP A 98 14.81 -26.66 -52.48
N LYS A 99 15.76 -26.96 -53.38
CA LYS A 99 16.16 -26.08 -54.49
C LYS A 99 15.47 -26.39 -55.83
N SER A 100 14.26 -26.94 -55.80
CA SER A 100 13.46 -27.23 -56.99
C SER A 100 12.54 -26.07 -57.42
N ASP A 101 11.99 -26.17 -58.62
CA ASP A 101 11.02 -25.21 -59.19
C ASP A 101 9.57 -25.42 -58.68
N LYS A 102 9.39 -26.21 -57.61
CA LYS A 102 8.08 -26.46 -56.99
C LYS A 102 7.60 -25.23 -56.20
N ASP A 103 6.32 -25.21 -55.85
CA ASP A 103 5.80 -24.23 -54.89
C ASP A 103 6.51 -24.35 -53.52
N ILE A 104 6.53 -23.26 -52.76
CA ILE A 104 7.27 -23.17 -51.50
C ILE A 104 6.82 -24.20 -50.45
N GLN A 105 5.53 -24.53 -50.39
CA GLN A 105 5.03 -25.54 -49.46
C GLN A 105 5.60 -26.92 -49.79
N SER A 106 5.59 -27.30 -51.08
CA SER A 106 6.19 -28.53 -51.56
C SER A 106 7.70 -28.59 -51.31
N ARG A 107 8.42 -27.48 -51.53
CA ARG A 107 9.87 -27.39 -51.27
C ARG A 107 10.21 -27.54 -49.79
N VAL A 108 9.42 -26.92 -48.91
CA VAL A 108 9.55 -27.06 -47.45
C VAL A 108 9.25 -28.49 -47.02
N TYR A 109 8.16 -29.09 -47.53
CA TYR A 109 7.82 -30.48 -47.25
C TYR A 109 8.96 -31.43 -47.64
N ASP A 110 9.48 -31.31 -48.86
CA ASP A 110 10.51 -32.21 -49.37
C ASP A 110 11.83 -32.06 -48.60
N ALA A 111 12.19 -30.82 -48.20
CA ALA A 111 13.35 -30.59 -47.33
C ALA A 111 13.19 -31.22 -45.95
N LEU A 112 12.01 -31.07 -45.33
CA LEU A 112 11.74 -31.66 -44.02
C LEU A 112 11.69 -33.20 -44.09
N TYR A 113 11.08 -33.75 -45.14
CA TYR A 113 11.01 -35.19 -45.37
C TYR A 113 12.41 -35.78 -45.61
N ALA A 114 13.27 -35.11 -46.38
CA ALA A 114 14.66 -35.53 -46.57
C ALA A 114 15.46 -35.52 -45.26
N ASN A 115 15.22 -34.55 -44.37
CA ASN A 115 15.83 -34.51 -43.04
C ASN A 115 15.36 -35.66 -42.14
N LEU A 116 14.07 -36.01 -42.20
CA LEU A 116 13.53 -37.17 -41.49
C LEU A 116 14.15 -38.46 -42.01
N GLN A 117 14.22 -38.63 -43.33
CA GLN A 117 14.78 -39.83 -43.93
C GLN A 117 16.26 -39.99 -43.59
N GLY A 118 17.07 -38.92 -43.69
CA GLY A 118 18.51 -39.00 -43.43
C GLY A 118 19.15 -40.13 -44.26
N ASP A 119 19.86 -41.04 -43.60
CA ASP A 119 20.52 -42.19 -44.25
C ASP A 119 19.52 -43.28 -44.68
N SER A 120 18.29 -43.28 -44.17
CA SER A 120 17.27 -44.28 -44.57
C SER A 120 16.86 -44.16 -46.03
N LYS A 121 17.10 -43.01 -46.68
CA LYS A 121 16.78 -42.77 -48.10
C LYS A 121 17.66 -43.57 -49.07
N GLU A 122 18.78 -44.13 -48.60
CA GLU A 122 19.68 -44.92 -49.45
C GLU A 122 18.92 -46.12 -50.07
N ALA A 123 19.29 -46.50 -51.29
CA ALA A 123 18.66 -47.64 -51.96
C ALA A 123 18.92 -48.93 -51.18
N TYR A 124 17.96 -49.86 -51.21
CA TYR A 124 18.14 -51.20 -50.65
C TYR A 124 19.26 -51.94 -51.41
N LYS A 125 20.09 -52.66 -50.66
CA LYS A 125 21.04 -53.60 -51.25
C LYS A 125 20.27 -54.72 -51.95
N GLN A 126 20.73 -55.10 -53.13
CA GLN A 126 20.13 -56.19 -53.90
C GLN A 126 20.58 -57.54 -53.35
N TRP A 127 19.66 -58.50 -53.32
CA TRP A 127 19.97 -59.89 -52.96
C TRP A 127 20.91 -60.53 -54.00
N ASP A 128 22.01 -61.12 -53.54
CA ASP A 128 23.08 -61.71 -54.38
C ASP A 128 23.11 -63.25 -54.36
N GLY A 129 22.18 -63.89 -53.65
CA GLY A 129 22.05 -65.34 -53.63
C GLY A 129 21.57 -65.94 -54.95
N THR A 130 21.41 -67.27 -54.97
CA THR A 130 21.03 -68.00 -56.21
C THR A 130 19.73 -68.79 -56.06
N ALA A 131 19.07 -69.10 -57.18
CA ALA A 131 17.92 -70.00 -57.19
C ALA A 131 18.22 -71.39 -56.60
N LYS A 132 19.48 -71.86 -56.61
CA LYS A 132 19.88 -73.14 -55.98
C LYS A 132 19.90 -73.06 -54.46
N GLN A 133 20.33 -71.93 -53.93
CA GLN A 133 20.36 -71.67 -52.50
C GLN A 133 18.93 -71.60 -51.95
N MET A 134 18.03 -70.86 -52.62
CA MET A 134 16.64 -70.72 -52.20
C MET A 134 15.84 -72.03 -52.26
N GLU A 135 16.08 -72.90 -53.24
CA GLU A 135 15.47 -74.25 -53.27
C GLU A 135 15.94 -75.15 -52.12
N LYS A 136 17.21 -75.02 -51.72
CA LYS A 136 17.81 -75.88 -50.69
C LYS A 136 17.43 -75.43 -49.28
N ASN A 137 17.45 -74.12 -49.05
CA ASN A 137 17.33 -73.53 -47.71
C ASN A 137 15.94 -72.91 -47.45
N GLY A 138 15.10 -72.79 -48.48
CA GLY A 138 13.85 -72.04 -48.44
C GLY A 138 14.04 -70.56 -48.80
N ASP A 139 12.94 -69.81 -48.76
CA ASP A 139 12.88 -68.37 -49.05
C ASP A 139 13.11 -67.46 -47.84
N GLN A 140 13.28 -68.03 -46.65
CA GLN A 140 13.47 -67.24 -45.42
C GLN A 140 14.67 -66.29 -45.52
N GLU A 141 15.78 -66.71 -46.14
CA GLU A 141 16.97 -65.87 -46.27
C GLU A 141 16.72 -64.59 -47.07
N ILE A 142 15.94 -64.65 -48.16
CA ILE A 142 15.63 -63.45 -48.96
C ILE A 142 14.62 -62.54 -48.26
N VAL A 143 13.64 -63.15 -47.59
CA VAL A 143 12.61 -62.41 -46.86
C VAL A 143 13.28 -61.63 -45.74
N TYR A 144 14.07 -62.30 -44.90
CA TYR A 144 14.82 -61.64 -43.82
C TYR A 144 15.83 -60.61 -44.35
N PHE A 145 16.51 -60.87 -45.47
CA PHE A 145 17.46 -59.91 -46.03
C PHE A 145 16.83 -58.54 -46.37
N TYR A 146 15.59 -58.52 -46.87
CA TYR A 146 14.90 -57.25 -47.13
C TYR A 146 14.14 -56.73 -45.91
N GLU A 147 13.54 -57.60 -45.08
CA GLU A 147 12.89 -57.21 -43.83
C GLU A 147 13.86 -56.55 -42.84
N ASP A 148 15.08 -57.07 -42.69
CA ASP A 148 16.13 -56.51 -41.83
C ASP A 148 16.54 -55.10 -42.30
N GLN A 149 16.65 -54.89 -43.61
CA GLN A 149 16.92 -53.56 -44.17
C GLN A 149 15.76 -52.59 -43.95
N THR A 150 14.51 -53.06 -44.08
CA THR A 150 13.32 -52.24 -43.74
C THR A 150 13.33 -51.86 -42.26
N ALA A 151 13.64 -52.81 -41.37
CA ALA A 151 13.71 -52.58 -39.94
C ALA A 151 14.84 -51.61 -39.54
N GLU A 152 16.03 -51.74 -40.14
CA GLU A 152 17.15 -50.80 -39.95
C GLU A 152 16.74 -49.38 -40.36
N LYS A 153 16.13 -49.25 -41.54
CA LYS A 153 15.64 -47.96 -42.06
C LYS A 153 14.53 -47.37 -41.18
N GLU A 154 13.61 -48.19 -40.66
CA GLU A 154 12.60 -47.75 -39.69
C GLU A 154 13.26 -47.25 -38.39
N GLY A 155 14.29 -47.93 -37.90
CA GLY A 155 15.07 -47.49 -36.74
C GLY A 155 15.74 -46.13 -36.96
N ILE A 156 16.26 -45.86 -38.16
CA ILE A 156 16.82 -44.56 -38.54
C ILE A 156 15.73 -43.48 -38.56
N LEU A 157 14.56 -43.76 -39.15
CA LEU A 157 13.43 -42.83 -39.17
C LEU A 157 12.98 -42.45 -37.76
N ALA A 158 12.83 -43.44 -36.87
CA ALA A 158 12.45 -43.22 -35.48
C ALA A 158 13.47 -42.33 -34.75
N LYS A 159 14.77 -42.65 -34.86
CA LYS A 159 15.84 -41.86 -34.26
C LYS A 159 15.87 -40.41 -34.79
N ASN A 160 15.66 -40.23 -36.10
CA ASN A 160 15.65 -38.89 -36.71
C ASN A 160 14.43 -38.08 -36.28
N LYS A 161 13.24 -38.70 -36.22
CA LYS A 161 12.03 -38.07 -35.67
C LYS A 161 12.28 -37.59 -34.25
N ASP A 162 12.75 -38.47 -33.37
CA ASP A 162 12.97 -38.14 -31.96
C ASP A 162 14.00 -37.01 -31.82
N ARG A 163 15.09 -37.05 -32.59
CA ARG A 163 16.09 -35.98 -32.65
C ARG A 163 15.51 -34.64 -33.12
N LEU A 164 14.59 -34.64 -34.09
CA LEU A 164 13.95 -33.43 -34.62
C LEU A 164 12.89 -32.85 -33.67
N LEU A 165 12.35 -33.66 -32.75
CA LEU A 165 11.37 -33.28 -31.74
C LEU A 165 11.98 -32.92 -30.38
N ASP A 166 13.21 -33.35 -30.11
CA ASP A 166 13.90 -33.12 -28.85
C ASP A 166 14.13 -31.62 -28.58
N ALA A 167 13.47 -31.09 -27.54
CA ALA A 167 13.56 -29.69 -27.16
C ALA A 167 14.93 -29.29 -26.56
N GLU A 168 15.75 -30.26 -26.13
CA GLU A 168 17.11 -30.02 -25.63
C GLU A 168 18.14 -29.98 -26.77
N ASN A 169 17.81 -30.59 -27.92
CA ASN A 169 18.62 -30.52 -29.11
C ASN A 169 18.53 -29.12 -29.75
N ARG A 170 19.68 -28.45 -29.94
CA ARG A 170 19.77 -27.12 -30.55
C ARG A 170 19.33 -27.08 -32.01
N ASP A 171 19.42 -28.22 -32.71
CA ASP A 171 19.06 -28.34 -34.12
C ASP A 171 17.65 -28.88 -34.34
N SER A 172 16.89 -29.16 -33.28
CA SER A 172 15.48 -29.57 -33.38
C SER A 172 14.61 -28.44 -33.93
N LEU A 173 13.42 -28.81 -34.43
CA LEU A 173 12.52 -27.85 -35.07
C LEU A 173 12.05 -26.79 -34.07
N ILE A 174 11.72 -27.19 -32.84
CA ILE A 174 11.29 -26.26 -31.79
C ILE A 174 12.41 -25.32 -31.34
N SER A 175 13.66 -25.79 -31.27
CA SER A 175 14.82 -24.94 -30.95
C SER A 175 15.08 -23.91 -32.05
N ARG A 176 14.91 -24.27 -33.32
CA ARG A 176 14.98 -23.32 -34.45
C ARG A 176 13.86 -22.28 -34.39
N VAL A 177 12.62 -22.70 -34.08
CA VAL A 177 11.50 -21.76 -33.84
C VAL A 177 11.88 -20.76 -32.75
N LYS A 178 12.36 -21.22 -31.57
CA LYS A 178 12.78 -20.33 -30.47
C LYS A 178 13.86 -19.34 -30.89
N LYS A 179 14.87 -19.80 -31.63
CA LYS A 179 15.98 -18.96 -32.11
C LYS A 179 15.51 -17.84 -33.04
N ILE A 180 14.65 -18.16 -34.00
CA ILE A 180 14.11 -17.17 -34.94
C ILE A 180 13.14 -16.24 -34.21
N MET A 181 12.30 -16.78 -33.32
CA MET A 181 11.38 -15.99 -32.50
C MET A 181 12.09 -14.95 -31.64
N TYR A 182 13.21 -15.30 -31.01
CA TYR A 182 14.01 -14.32 -30.28
C TYR A 182 14.44 -13.14 -31.17
N THR A 183 14.82 -13.40 -32.42
CA THR A 183 15.16 -12.34 -33.38
C THR A 183 13.93 -11.51 -33.76
N VAL A 184 12.76 -12.15 -33.92
CA VAL A 184 11.51 -11.47 -34.26
C VAL A 184 11.02 -10.57 -33.13
N ILE A 185 10.97 -11.08 -31.90
CA ILE A 185 10.40 -10.33 -30.77
C ILE A 185 11.30 -9.22 -30.26
N THR A 186 12.60 -9.26 -30.57
CA THR A 186 13.58 -8.23 -30.21
C THR A 186 13.86 -7.24 -31.35
N ASP A 187 13.27 -7.44 -32.53
CA ASP A 187 13.31 -6.47 -33.63
C ASP A 187 12.27 -5.38 -33.37
N ILE A 188 12.75 -4.13 -33.32
CA ILE A 188 11.92 -2.94 -33.14
C ILE A 188 10.75 -2.91 -34.13
N ASN A 189 10.95 -3.29 -35.38
CA ASN A 189 9.93 -3.21 -36.43
C ASN A 189 8.86 -4.32 -36.36
N ARG A 190 8.99 -5.26 -35.44
CA ARG A 190 8.14 -6.45 -35.33
C ARG A 190 7.63 -6.61 -33.89
N GLY A 191 8.55 -6.92 -32.97
CA GLY A 191 8.27 -7.05 -31.55
C GLY A 191 7.40 -8.25 -31.15
N PRO A 192 7.03 -8.34 -29.86
CA PRO A 192 6.29 -9.48 -29.32
C PRO A 192 4.91 -9.74 -29.95
N VAL A 193 4.19 -8.69 -30.34
CA VAL A 193 2.84 -8.85 -30.92
C VAL A 193 2.91 -9.41 -32.32
N PHE A 194 3.82 -8.94 -33.17
CA PHE A 194 4.10 -9.56 -34.46
C PHE A 194 4.54 -11.01 -34.30
N GLY A 195 5.44 -11.29 -33.35
CA GLY A 195 5.88 -12.65 -33.04
C GLY A 195 4.73 -13.58 -32.64
N PHE A 196 3.76 -13.09 -31.85
CA PHE A 196 2.57 -13.90 -31.56
C PHE A 196 1.69 -14.10 -32.81
N ASN A 197 1.50 -13.05 -33.60
CA ASN A 197 0.67 -13.12 -34.81
C ASN A 197 1.30 -14.00 -35.92
N ILE A 198 2.63 -14.14 -35.99
CA ILE A 198 3.26 -15.03 -36.99
C ILE A 198 2.96 -16.50 -36.71
N LEU A 199 2.81 -16.87 -35.43
CA LEU A 199 2.52 -18.24 -35.03
C LEU A 199 1.04 -18.60 -35.20
N ASN A 200 0.12 -17.68 -34.92
CA ASN A 200 -1.33 -17.96 -34.87
C ASN A 200 -2.16 -17.32 -35.97
N GLY A 201 -1.62 -16.36 -36.70
CA GLY A 201 -2.40 -15.45 -37.56
C GLY A 201 -2.95 -14.26 -36.76
N ALA A 202 -3.33 -13.20 -37.47
CA ALA A 202 -4.01 -12.05 -36.88
C ALA A 202 -5.52 -12.27 -36.93
N ASN A 203 -6.16 -12.48 -35.78
CA ASN A 203 -7.58 -12.84 -35.64
C ASN A 203 -8.62 -11.83 -36.21
N ASN A 204 -8.26 -10.87 -37.06
CA ASN A 204 -9.19 -9.89 -37.67
C ASN A 204 -8.67 -9.21 -38.97
N PHE A 205 -7.60 -9.70 -39.61
CA PHE A 205 -7.03 -9.07 -40.83
C PHE A 205 -6.65 -10.11 -41.89
N SER A 206 -6.52 -9.64 -43.14
CA SER A 206 -6.38 -10.34 -44.43
C SER A 206 -5.20 -11.31 -44.62
N VAL A 207 -4.54 -11.76 -43.54
CA VAL A 207 -3.41 -12.70 -43.63
C VAL A 207 -3.88 -14.05 -43.10
N ASP A 208 -4.42 -14.86 -44.01
CA ASP A 208 -4.92 -16.23 -43.77
C ASP A 208 -3.80 -17.26 -43.54
N ILE A 209 -2.53 -16.82 -43.49
CA ILE A 209 -1.37 -17.71 -43.36
C ILE A 209 -0.61 -17.45 -42.06
N SER A 210 -0.38 -18.52 -41.30
CA SER A 210 0.36 -18.56 -40.04
C SER A 210 1.22 -19.81 -40.02
N ILE A 211 2.17 -19.91 -39.08
CA ILE A 211 2.97 -21.14 -38.93
C ILE A 211 2.06 -22.35 -38.63
N ASP A 212 0.98 -22.18 -37.88
CA ASP A 212 0.01 -23.26 -37.65
C ASP A 212 -0.69 -23.71 -38.94
N ASN A 213 -1.08 -22.75 -39.80
CA ASN A 213 -1.72 -23.04 -41.09
C ASN A 213 -0.73 -23.70 -42.06
N VAL A 214 0.52 -23.25 -42.09
CA VAL A 214 1.59 -23.87 -42.90
C VAL A 214 1.83 -25.31 -42.48
N ILE A 215 1.98 -25.59 -41.18
CA ILE A 215 2.16 -26.98 -40.70
C ILE A 215 0.93 -27.83 -41.04
N SER A 216 -0.28 -27.27 -40.96
CA SER A 216 -1.51 -27.94 -41.40
C SER A 216 -1.47 -28.29 -42.89
N GLY A 217 -0.99 -27.38 -43.74
CA GLY A 217 -0.76 -27.62 -45.16
C GLY A 217 0.22 -28.77 -45.40
N LEU A 218 1.34 -28.81 -44.65
CA LEU A 218 2.31 -29.91 -44.72
C LEU A 218 1.72 -31.26 -44.30
N ILE A 219 0.85 -31.29 -43.28
CA ILE A 219 0.13 -32.51 -42.85
C ILE A 219 -0.81 -33.00 -43.97
N THR A 220 -1.55 -32.09 -44.60
CA THR A 220 -2.40 -32.42 -45.74
C THR A 220 -1.58 -33.00 -46.89
N THR A 221 -0.46 -32.36 -47.25
CA THR A 221 0.47 -32.89 -48.27
C THR A 221 0.98 -34.29 -47.91
N ASN A 222 1.34 -34.53 -46.66
CA ASN A 222 1.76 -35.85 -46.19
C ASN A 222 0.67 -36.91 -46.36
N THR A 223 -0.54 -36.57 -45.91
CA THR A 223 -1.72 -37.43 -45.94
C THR A 223 -2.09 -37.81 -47.36
N GLU A 224 -2.05 -36.86 -48.29
CA GLU A 224 -2.26 -37.14 -49.71
C GLU A 224 -1.22 -38.09 -50.28
N LYS A 225 0.07 -37.87 -49.97
CA LYS A 225 1.16 -38.77 -50.42
C LYS A 225 0.98 -40.19 -49.86
N LEU A 226 0.62 -40.33 -48.59
CA LEU A 226 0.34 -41.62 -47.94
C LEU A 226 -0.88 -42.32 -48.57
N ASN A 227 -1.98 -41.61 -48.78
CA ASN A 227 -3.20 -42.18 -49.38
C ASN A 227 -2.96 -42.64 -50.83
N ARG A 228 -2.20 -41.86 -51.61
CA ARG A 228 -1.77 -42.25 -52.96
C ARG A 228 -0.91 -43.52 -52.92
N LEU A 229 0.03 -43.61 -51.99
CA LEU A 229 0.85 -44.82 -51.81
C LEU A 229 -0.02 -46.05 -51.49
N ARG A 230 -0.95 -45.93 -50.53
CA ARG A 230 -1.84 -47.01 -50.08
C ARG A 230 -2.79 -47.53 -51.16
N THR A 231 -3.15 -46.69 -52.14
CA THR A 231 -3.97 -47.11 -53.29
C THR A 231 -3.32 -48.26 -54.07
N TYR A 232 -2.00 -48.37 -54.06
CA TYR A 232 -1.25 -49.40 -54.77
C TYR A 232 -0.77 -50.56 -53.89
N THR A 233 -0.92 -50.48 -52.56
CA THR A 233 -0.37 -51.47 -51.61
C THR A 233 -0.91 -52.87 -51.88
N LYS A 234 -2.24 -53.02 -52.03
CA LYS A 234 -2.85 -54.32 -52.32
C LYS A 234 -2.34 -54.91 -53.64
N GLY A 235 -2.17 -54.10 -54.68
CA GLY A 235 -1.64 -54.56 -55.96
C GLY A 235 -0.18 -55.04 -55.86
N LYS A 236 0.62 -54.44 -54.97
CA LYS A 236 1.99 -54.89 -54.68
C LYS A 236 2.00 -56.20 -53.89
N GLU A 237 1.12 -56.35 -52.91
CA GLU A 237 0.93 -57.60 -52.16
C GLU A 237 0.45 -58.75 -53.07
N ASP A 238 -0.56 -58.50 -53.91
CA ASP A 238 -1.07 -59.48 -54.87
C ASP A 238 0.02 -59.90 -55.87
N ALA A 239 0.78 -58.93 -56.41
CA ALA A 239 1.90 -59.23 -57.32
C ALA A 239 3.03 -60.01 -56.63
N TRP A 240 3.26 -59.77 -55.33
CA TRP A 240 4.21 -60.54 -54.54
C TRP A 240 3.70 -61.97 -54.27
N ASN A 241 2.44 -62.13 -53.90
CA ASN A 241 1.79 -63.44 -53.69
C ASN A 241 1.83 -64.28 -54.97
N ASP A 242 1.53 -63.67 -56.12
CA ASP A 242 1.61 -64.32 -57.43
C ASP A 242 3.05 -64.71 -57.79
N ALA A 243 4.03 -63.85 -57.48
CA ALA A 243 5.44 -64.14 -57.71
C ALA A 243 5.94 -65.27 -56.79
N LYS A 244 5.51 -65.29 -55.53
CA LYS A 244 5.81 -66.34 -54.57
C LYS A 244 5.22 -67.68 -55.00
N LYS A 245 3.93 -67.70 -55.35
CA LYS A 245 3.28 -68.90 -55.90
C LYS A 245 3.97 -69.38 -57.17
N GLY A 246 4.32 -68.45 -58.06
CA GLY A 246 5.07 -68.77 -59.28
C GLY A 246 6.48 -69.31 -59.01
N TRP A 247 7.10 -68.91 -57.90
CA TRP A 247 8.33 -69.53 -57.40
C TRP A 247 8.03 -70.91 -56.81
N ASP A 248 7.02 -71.09 -55.97
CA ASP A 248 6.72 -72.41 -55.38
C ASP A 248 6.35 -73.47 -56.46
N ASP A 249 5.67 -73.06 -57.54
CA ASP A 249 5.25 -73.91 -58.67
C ASP A 249 6.28 -74.01 -59.81
N HIS A 250 7.53 -73.58 -59.59
CA HIS A 250 8.53 -73.49 -60.67
C HIS A 250 8.97 -74.86 -61.24
N ASN A 251 9.54 -74.84 -62.45
CA ASN A 251 10.17 -76.00 -63.08
C ASN A 251 11.57 -75.64 -63.63
N PHE A 252 12.31 -76.63 -64.11
CA PHE A 252 13.70 -76.45 -64.56
C PHE A 252 13.87 -75.36 -65.65
N ILE A 253 12.88 -75.18 -66.53
CA ILE A 253 12.97 -74.25 -67.67
C ILE A 253 12.70 -72.81 -67.24
N ASN A 254 11.72 -72.58 -66.35
CA ASN A 254 11.30 -71.22 -65.95
C ASN A 254 11.92 -70.72 -64.64
N ARG A 255 12.70 -71.58 -63.97
CA ARG A 255 13.33 -71.35 -62.66
C ARG A 255 13.96 -69.96 -62.50
N GLY A 256 14.88 -69.59 -63.39
CA GLY A 256 15.64 -68.33 -63.25
C GLY A 256 14.75 -67.09 -63.35
N VAL A 257 13.73 -67.13 -64.20
CA VAL A 257 12.77 -66.03 -64.37
C VAL A 257 11.85 -65.93 -63.15
N ARG A 258 11.33 -67.05 -62.66
CA ARG A 258 10.47 -67.09 -61.46
C ARG A 258 11.22 -66.61 -60.22
N TYR A 259 12.46 -67.07 -60.05
CA TYR A 259 13.38 -66.61 -59.01
C TYR A 259 13.57 -65.08 -59.04
N ASN A 260 14.02 -64.51 -60.16
CA ASN A 260 14.24 -63.08 -60.28
C ASN A 260 12.96 -62.26 -60.08
N THR A 261 11.82 -62.78 -60.54
CA THR A 261 10.52 -62.13 -60.35
C THR A 261 10.17 -62.08 -58.87
N TYR A 262 10.34 -63.18 -58.13
CA TYR A 262 10.07 -63.23 -56.71
C TYR A 262 11.01 -62.34 -55.88
N VAL A 263 12.31 -62.33 -56.20
CA VAL A 263 13.31 -61.42 -55.60
C VAL A 263 12.91 -59.96 -55.78
N ASN A 264 12.62 -59.56 -57.03
CA ASN A 264 12.25 -58.19 -57.35
C ASN A 264 10.91 -57.79 -56.72
N LYS A 265 9.95 -58.71 -56.61
CA LYS A 265 8.68 -58.42 -55.95
C LYS A 265 8.81 -58.34 -54.43
N THR A 266 9.73 -59.07 -53.83
CA THR A 266 10.03 -58.95 -52.40
C THR A 266 10.68 -57.60 -52.11
N TYR A 267 11.65 -57.18 -52.94
CA TYR A 267 12.19 -55.81 -52.91
C TYR A 267 11.08 -54.75 -53.02
N ASP A 268 10.20 -54.87 -54.03
CA ASP A 268 9.12 -53.91 -54.27
C ASP A 268 8.18 -53.79 -53.06
N LEU A 269 7.86 -54.91 -52.42
CA LEU A 269 6.95 -54.96 -51.26
C LEU A 269 7.61 -54.33 -50.02
N GLU A 270 8.87 -54.64 -49.76
CA GLU A 270 9.61 -54.09 -48.61
C GLU A 270 9.87 -52.59 -48.76
N GLN A 271 10.18 -52.13 -49.98
CA GLN A 271 10.27 -50.69 -50.28
C GLN A 271 8.93 -49.98 -50.03
N GLN A 272 7.80 -50.59 -50.43
CA GLN A 272 6.47 -50.05 -50.18
C GLN A 272 6.20 -49.91 -48.66
N LYS A 273 6.55 -50.93 -47.87
CA LYS A 273 6.43 -50.90 -46.40
C LYS A 273 7.26 -49.78 -45.78
N TYR A 274 8.52 -49.62 -46.21
CA TYR A 274 9.37 -48.51 -45.76
C TYR A 274 8.77 -47.15 -46.09
N LEU A 275 8.28 -46.94 -47.32
CA LEU A 275 7.68 -45.68 -47.73
C LEU A 275 6.43 -45.36 -46.89
N GLU A 276 5.58 -46.35 -46.64
CA GLU A 276 4.41 -46.18 -45.78
C GLU A 276 4.83 -45.77 -44.36
N LYS A 277 5.80 -46.48 -43.77
CA LYS A 277 6.37 -46.11 -42.47
C LYS A 277 6.92 -44.69 -42.47
N SER A 278 7.70 -44.30 -43.47
CA SER A 278 8.28 -42.96 -43.55
C SER A 278 7.23 -41.84 -43.54
N TYR A 279 6.10 -42.03 -44.23
CA TYR A 279 5.00 -41.07 -44.19
C TYR A 279 4.25 -41.09 -42.85
N MET A 280 4.12 -42.24 -42.19
CA MET A 280 3.56 -42.32 -40.83
C MET A 280 4.45 -41.58 -39.81
N TYR A 281 5.77 -41.78 -39.85
CA TYR A 281 6.71 -41.04 -39.00
C TYR A 281 6.72 -39.54 -39.31
N MET A 282 6.53 -39.15 -40.57
CA MET A 282 6.37 -37.75 -40.97
C MET A 282 5.07 -37.15 -40.41
N ASP A 283 3.98 -37.92 -40.38
CA ASP A 283 2.71 -37.50 -39.80
C ASP A 283 2.86 -37.26 -38.28
N GLU A 284 3.49 -38.20 -37.58
CA GLU A 284 3.80 -38.06 -36.15
C GLU A 284 4.70 -36.85 -35.86
N LEU A 285 5.74 -36.65 -36.68
CA LEU A 285 6.63 -35.49 -36.60
C LEU A 285 5.85 -34.18 -36.74
N LEU A 286 5.09 -34.01 -37.82
CA LEU A 286 4.36 -32.78 -38.12
C LEU A 286 3.30 -32.48 -37.06
N ASN A 287 2.52 -33.48 -36.63
CA ASN A 287 1.52 -33.30 -35.59
C ASN A 287 2.14 -32.94 -34.23
N SER A 288 3.29 -33.54 -33.90
CA SER A 288 4.02 -33.22 -32.67
C SER A 288 4.61 -31.80 -32.70
N VAL A 289 5.22 -31.38 -33.82
CA VAL A 289 5.72 -30.01 -34.00
C VAL A 289 4.57 -29.00 -33.90
N LYS A 290 3.42 -29.29 -34.54
CA LYS A 290 2.23 -28.44 -34.46
C LYS A 290 1.81 -28.21 -33.01
N LEU A 291 1.77 -29.29 -32.21
CA LEU A 291 1.44 -29.21 -30.80
C LEU A 291 2.48 -28.40 -30.00
N GLN A 292 3.78 -28.60 -30.25
CA GLN A 292 4.86 -27.84 -29.62
C GLN A 292 4.77 -26.34 -29.92
N VAL A 293 4.49 -25.97 -31.18
CA VAL A 293 4.31 -24.57 -31.61
C VAL A 293 3.08 -23.97 -30.95
N ARG A 294 1.92 -24.65 -30.97
CA ARG A 294 0.70 -24.20 -30.30
C ARG A 294 0.89 -24.01 -28.80
N ASN A 295 1.56 -24.94 -28.14
CA ASN A 295 1.81 -24.87 -26.69
C ASN A 295 2.66 -23.65 -26.32
N MET A 296 3.77 -23.41 -27.05
CA MET A 296 4.64 -22.26 -26.83
C MET A 296 3.94 -20.94 -27.19
N SER A 297 3.15 -20.95 -28.26
CA SER A 297 2.36 -19.81 -28.66
C SER A 297 1.38 -19.37 -27.57
N SER A 298 0.53 -20.29 -27.10
CA SER A 298 -0.52 -19.99 -26.12
C SER A 298 0.03 -19.67 -24.73
N ASN A 299 1.07 -20.37 -24.28
CA ASN A 299 1.54 -20.26 -22.89
C ASN A 299 2.68 -19.27 -22.70
N TYR A 300 3.42 -18.92 -23.75
CA TYR A 300 4.59 -18.04 -23.65
C TYR A 300 4.43 -16.76 -24.46
N TYR A 301 4.30 -16.87 -25.79
CA TYR A 301 4.28 -15.68 -26.65
C TYR A 301 2.98 -14.89 -26.55
N SER A 302 1.84 -15.53 -26.24
CA SER A 302 0.58 -14.83 -25.94
C SER A 302 0.73 -13.91 -24.73
N VAL A 303 1.34 -14.41 -23.65
CA VAL A 303 1.57 -13.66 -22.41
C VAL A 303 2.50 -12.48 -22.67
N LEU A 304 3.65 -12.72 -23.32
CA LEU A 304 4.60 -11.64 -23.65
C LEU A 304 3.99 -10.59 -24.59
N SER A 305 3.19 -11.02 -25.57
CA SER A 305 2.43 -10.15 -26.48
C SER A 305 1.48 -9.24 -25.69
N GLN A 306 0.73 -9.79 -24.74
CA GLN A 306 -0.19 -9.01 -23.92
C GLN A 306 0.54 -8.03 -22.99
N ILE A 307 1.63 -8.46 -22.34
CA ILE A 307 2.48 -7.58 -21.52
C ILE A 307 2.95 -6.39 -22.37
N PHE A 308 3.44 -6.65 -23.57
CA PHE A 308 3.94 -5.59 -24.44
C PHE A 308 2.82 -4.65 -24.93
N LYS A 309 1.59 -5.14 -25.16
CA LYS A 309 0.42 -4.29 -25.44
C LYS A 309 0.09 -3.37 -24.26
N ASN A 310 0.02 -3.92 -23.05
CA ASN A 310 -0.27 -3.13 -21.85
C ASN A 310 0.80 -2.06 -21.60
N LEU A 311 2.07 -2.39 -21.83
CA LEU A 311 3.16 -1.41 -21.76
C LEU A 311 3.00 -0.31 -22.81
N ARG A 312 2.68 -0.66 -24.06
CA ARG A 312 2.41 0.32 -25.12
C ARG A 312 1.28 1.28 -24.74
N GLU A 313 0.20 0.76 -24.19
CA GLU A 313 -0.94 1.56 -23.72
C GLU A 313 -0.54 2.47 -22.55
N THR A 314 0.15 1.94 -21.54
CA THR A 314 0.64 2.71 -20.38
C THR A 314 1.54 3.88 -20.80
N PHE A 315 2.49 3.64 -21.71
CA PHE A 315 3.36 4.72 -22.19
C PHE A 315 2.63 5.72 -23.08
N LYS A 316 1.64 5.28 -23.87
CA LYS A 316 0.79 6.18 -24.65
C LYS A 316 -0.07 7.08 -23.75
N ASP A 317 -0.62 6.52 -22.67
CA ASP A 317 -1.36 7.28 -21.67
C ASP A 317 -0.44 8.29 -21.00
N ASN A 318 0.74 7.87 -20.52
CA ASN A 318 1.74 8.78 -19.97
C ASN A 318 2.10 9.90 -20.96
N SER A 319 2.31 9.58 -22.24
CA SER A 319 2.64 10.57 -23.28
C SER A 319 1.52 11.58 -23.47
N SER A 320 0.27 11.12 -23.47
CA SER A 320 -0.92 11.96 -23.57
C SER A 320 -1.04 12.91 -22.37
N VAL A 321 -0.75 12.43 -21.16
CA VAL A 321 -0.79 13.26 -19.95
C VAL A 321 0.35 14.29 -19.94
N LEU A 322 1.56 13.91 -20.39
CA LEU A 322 2.69 14.83 -20.56
C LEU A 322 2.38 15.93 -21.60
N ALA A 323 1.72 15.57 -22.71
CA ALA A 323 1.34 16.52 -23.76
C ALA A 323 0.29 17.54 -23.31
N ASN A 324 -0.58 17.15 -22.36
CA ASN A 324 -1.61 18.02 -21.80
C ASN A 324 -1.12 18.88 -20.63
N GLY A 325 0.15 18.76 -20.21
CA GLY A 325 0.72 19.48 -19.06
C GLY A 325 0.21 19.04 -17.69
N ILE A 326 -0.71 18.07 -17.63
CA ILE A 326 -1.49 17.71 -16.42
C ILE A 326 -0.63 17.06 -15.32
N ILE A 327 0.50 16.42 -15.67
CA ILE A 327 1.40 15.79 -14.68
C ILE A 327 2.14 16.84 -13.82
N PHE A 328 2.41 18.04 -14.34
CA PHE A 328 3.33 18.97 -13.70
C PHE A 328 2.70 19.81 -12.59
N ASP A 329 1.37 19.85 -12.52
CA ASP A 329 0.59 20.52 -11.47
C ASP A 329 0.29 19.61 -10.26
N GLU A 330 0.65 18.31 -10.27
CA GLU A 330 0.35 17.37 -9.18
C GLU A 330 1.27 17.51 -7.95
N VAL A 331 1.90 18.68 -7.75
CA VAL A 331 2.49 18.99 -6.44
C VAL A 331 1.35 19.35 -5.48
N LYS A 332 0.74 18.30 -4.92
CA LYS A 332 -0.51 18.35 -4.17
C LYS A 332 -0.28 18.84 -2.74
N GLY A 333 -0.96 19.91 -2.36
CA GLY A 333 -1.07 20.36 -0.97
C GLY A 333 0.10 21.24 -0.54
N PHE A 334 1.03 20.70 0.25
CA PHE A 334 2.13 21.46 0.85
C PHE A 334 3.45 21.37 0.06
N GLU A 335 3.54 20.47 -0.93
CA GLU A 335 4.71 20.32 -1.79
C GLU A 335 4.61 21.28 -2.99
N LYS A 336 5.73 21.83 -3.46
CA LYS A 336 5.93 22.62 -4.69
C LYS A 336 7.09 22.03 -5.50
N ALA A 337 7.06 22.11 -6.82
CA ALA A 337 8.15 21.59 -7.66
C ALA A 337 9.30 22.58 -7.63
N LEU A 338 10.46 22.17 -7.09
CA LEU A 338 11.66 23.00 -7.01
C LEU A 338 12.16 23.41 -8.40
N ILE A 339 11.91 22.57 -9.40
CA ILE A 339 12.32 22.78 -10.78
C ILE A 339 11.14 22.39 -11.68
N ASN A 340 10.79 23.27 -12.61
CA ASN A 340 9.80 22.96 -13.62
C ASN A 340 10.42 22.06 -14.68
N ILE A 341 9.77 20.95 -15.05
CA ILE A 341 10.28 20.09 -16.12
C ILE A 341 10.39 20.86 -17.44
N GLU A 342 9.51 21.84 -17.66
CA GLU A 342 9.44 22.63 -18.89
C GLU A 342 10.54 23.69 -18.95
N ASP A 343 11.35 23.82 -17.90
CA ASP A 343 12.54 24.64 -17.90
C ASP A 343 13.41 24.33 -19.13
N PRO A 344 13.78 25.33 -19.95
CA PRO A 344 14.50 25.09 -21.19
C PRO A 344 15.84 24.36 -21.01
N ASN A 345 16.56 24.63 -19.91
CA ASN A 345 17.86 24.01 -19.65
C ASN A 345 17.66 22.54 -19.25
N LEU A 346 16.66 22.26 -18.41
CA LEU A 346 16.28 20.90 -18.07
C LEU A 346 15.81 20.11 -19.31
N GLN A 347 14.97 20.69 -20.16
CA GLN A 347 14.55 20.06 -21.43
C GLN A 347 15.74 19.74 -22.32
N GLN A 348 16.72 20.65 -22.45
CA GLN A 348 17.93 20.39 -23.21
C GLN A 348 18.75 19.23 -22.62
N ALA A 349 18.90 19.17 -21.30
CA ALA A 349 19.59 18.08 -20.62
C ALA A 349 18.87 16.72 -20.86
N LEU A 350 17.54 16.68 -20.73
CA LEU A 350 16.72 15.50 -20.98
C LEU A 350 16.84 15.01 -22.43
N ILE A 351 16.78 15.92 -23.41
CA ILE A 351 17.00 15.59 -24.82
C ILE A 351 18.43 15.05 -25.05
N GLY A 352 19.42 15.62 -24.36
CA GLY A 352 20.80 15.14 -24.35
C GLY A 352 20.90 13.67 -23.94
N GLU A 353 20.26 13.29 -22.84
CA GLU A 353 20.20 11.89 -22.39
C GLU A 353 19.51 10.97 -23.41
N LEU A 354 18.37 11.40 -23.95
CA LEU A 354 17.66 10.63 -24.98
C LEU A 354 18.49 10.43 -26.25
N ARG A 355 19.46 11.30 -26.55
CA ARG A 355 20.36 11.15 -27.72
C ARG A 355 21.49 10.15 -27.50
N LYS A 356 21.80 9.79 -26.23
CA LYS A 356 22.85 8.81 -25.92
C LYS A 356 22.44 7.36 -26.24
N VAL A 357 21.14 7.12 -26.34
CA VAL A 357 20.57 5.77 -26.53
C VAL A 357 20.00 5.58 -27.94
N THR A 358 20.18 4.38 -28.49
CA THR A 358 19.60 4.02 -29.80
C THR A 358 18.28 3.28 -29.60
N PRO A 359 17.16 3.71 -30.22
CA PRO A 359 15.84 3.10 -30.00
C PRO A 359 15.79 1.58 -30.22
N SER A 360 16.43 1.07 -31.27
CA SER A 360 16.48 -0.38 -31.55
C SER A 360 17.22 -1.18 -30.49
N THR A 361 18.34 -0.64 -29.97
CA THR A 361 19.10 -1.25 -28.87
C THR A 361 18.28 -1.29 -27.59
N VAL A 362 17.62 -0.17 -27.27
CA VAL A 362 16.79 -0.05 -26.07
C VAL A 362 15.59 -0.99 -26.14
N PHE A 363 14.93 -1.06 -27.29
CA PHE A 363 13.81 -1.95 -27.51
C PHE A 363 14.23 -3.41 -27.26
N LYS A 364 15.30 -3.85 -27.91
CA LYS A 364 15.84 -5.20 -27.74
C LYS A 364 16.15 -5.50 -26.26
N GLN A 365 16.88 -4.60 -25.59
CA GLN A 365 17.27 -4.78 -24.19
C GLN A 365 16.07 -4.80 -23.23
N LEU A 366 15.02 -4.00 -23.49
CA LEU A 366 13.78 -4.03 -22.72
C LEU A 366 13.09 -5.41 -22.85
N ILE A 367 12.97 -5.93 -24.07
CA ILE A 367 12.39 -7.26 -24.30
C ILE A 367 13.24 -8.35 -23.64
N GLU A 368 14.57 -8.24 -23.72
CA GLU A 368 15.49 -9.16 -23.01
C GLU A 368 15.34 -9.08 -21.49
N ALA A 369 15.16 -7.89 -20.92
CA ALA A 369 14.91 -7.72 -19.49
C ALA A 369 13.61 -8.39 -19.06
N LEU A 370 12.55 -8.28 -19.86
CA LEU A 370 11.27 -8.96 -19.63
C LEU A 370 11.41 -10.49 -19.72
N ILE A 371 12.12 -11.00 -20.73
CA ILE A 371 12.33 -12.45 -20.92
C ILE A 371 13.21 -13.05 -19.81
N LYS A 372 14.21 -12.31 -19.33
CA LYS A 372 15.10 -12.76 -18.26
C LYS A 372 14.37 -12.99 -16.94
N ASP A 373 13.30 -12.25 -16.67
CA ASP A 373 12.46 -12.40 -15.48
C ASP A 373 11.03 -12.83 -15.84
N GLU A 374 10.91 -13.96 -16.54
CA GLU A 374 9.61 -14.56 -16.90
C GLU A 374 8.68 -14.76 -15.69
N LYS A 375 9.22 -14.94 -14.47
CA LYS A 375 8.43 -15.09 -13.25
C LYS A 375 7.65 -13.80 -12.91
N ALA A 376 8.17 -12.64 -13.29
CA ALA A 376 7.53 -11.35 -13.09
C ALA A 376 6.22 -11.20 -13.88
N TRP A 377 6.03 -11.98 -14.96
CA TRP A 377 4.87 -11.88 -15.86
C TRP A 377 3.52 -12.17 -15.18
N LYS A 378 3.54 -12.70 -13.95
CA LYS A 378 2.34 -13.02 -13.17
C LYS A 378 1.71 -11.80 -12.47
N SER A 379 2.38 -10.65 -12.47
CA SER A 379 1.92 -9.46 -11.75
C SER A 379 2.34 -8.17 -12.44
N ASP A 380 1.38 -7.28 -12.69
CA ASP A 380 1.64 -5.95 -13.23
C ASP A 380 2.63 -5.16 -12.36
N THR A 381 2.55 -5.31 -11.03
CA THR A 381 3.51 -4.69 -10.09
C THR A 381 4.94 -5.20 -10.29
N GLN A 382 5.12 -6.48 -10.60
CA GLN A 382 6.45 -7.04 -10.86
C GLN A 382 6.96 -6.63 -12.25
N ILE A 383 6.10 -6.61 -13.27
CA ILE A 383 6.42 -6.07 -14.60
C ILE A 383 6.86 -4.61 -14.47
N ALA A 384 6.10 -3.79 -13.74
CA ALA A 384 6.43 -2.39 -13.49
C ALA A 384 7.79 -2.23 -12.80
N ARG A 385 8.16 -3.14 -11.89
CA ARG A 385 9.51 -3.15 -11.28
C ARG A 385 10.61 -3.51 -12.27
N VAL A 386 10.39 -4.47 -13.17
CA VAL A 386 11.36 -4.81 -14.23
C VAL A 386 11.56 -3.61 -15.15
N VAL A 387 10.47 -2.99 -15.60
CA VAL A 387 10.52 -1.81 -16.47
C VAL A 387 11.18 -0.63 -15.77
N THR A 388 10.78 -0.31 -14.54
CA THR A 388 11.38 0.78 -13.75
C THR A 388 12.87 0.50 -13.50
N GLY A 389 13.24 -0.73 -13.13
CA GLY A 389 14.63 -1.12 -12.92
C GLY A 389 15.47 -1.01 -14.20
N TYR A 390 14.88 -1.29 -15.36
CA TYR A 390 15.53 -1.13 -16.66
C TYR A 390 15.77 0.33 -17.03
N PHE A 391 14.81 1.22 -16.75
CA PHE A 391 14.97 2.64 -17.05
C PHE A 391 15.88 3.37 -16.05
N VAL A 392 15.64 3.18 -14.74
CA VAL A 392 16.20 4.03 -13.67
C VAL A 392 16.85 3.26 -12.52
N GLY A 393 16.96 1.93 -12.60
CA GLY A 393 17.62 1.14 -11.57
C GLY A 393 19.15 1.28 -11.58
N ASN A 394 19.84 0.53 -10.71
CA ASN A 394 21.31 0.57 -10.54
C ASN A 394 22.12 0.25 -11.82
N ASN A 395 21.50 -0.38 -12.82
CA ASN A 395 22.10 -0.62 -14.15
C ASN A 395 21.17 -0.11 -15.26
N GLY A 396 20.30 0.86 -14.94
CA GLY A 396 19.30 1.38 -15.84
C GLY A 396 19.89 2.32 -16.88
N ILE A 397 19.21 2.46 -18.02
CA ILE A 397 19.70 3.26 -19.15
C ILE A 397 19.83 4.76 -18.85
N PHE A 398 19.07 5.26 -17.89
CA PHE A 398 19.09 6.66 -17.44
C PHE A 398 19.67 6.81 -16.03
N ARG A 399 20.45 5.84 -15.56
CA ARG A 399 21.05 5.87 -14.23
C ARG A 399 21.81 7.17 -13.96
N ASP A 400 22.69 7.59 -14.87
CA ASP A 400 23.51 8.79 -14.71
C ASP A 400 22.65 10.05 -14.48
N PHE A 401 21.44 10.05 -15.02
CA PHE A 401 20.48 11.12 -14.84
C PHE A 401 19.62 10.93 -13.58
N ALA A 402 19.22 9.69 -13.26
CA ALA A 402 18.44 9.36 -12.06
C ALA A 402 19.24 9.48 -10.75
N ASP A 403 20.56 9.29 -10.81
CA ASP A 403 21.49 9.43 -9.68
C ASP A 403 21.91 10.89 -9.42
N LYS A 404 21.45 11.85 -10.25
CA LYS A 404 21.72 13.29 -10.04
C LYS A 404 21.18 13.74 -8.69
N THR A 405 22.00 14.53 -7.99
CA THR A 405 21.61 15.16 -6.72
C THR A 405 20.72 16.38 -6.98
N ILE A 406 20.04 16.87 -5.93
CA ILE A 406 19.32 18.14 -5.96
C ILE A 406 20.19 19.29 -6.49
N GLU A 407 21.47 19.34 -6.11
CA GLU A 407 22.41 20.36 -6.60
C GLU A 407 22.66 20.23 -8.10
N ASN A 408 22.82 19.01 -8.61
CA ASN A 408 23.00 18.80 -10.06
C ASN A 408 21.79 19.24 -10.87
N PHE A 409 20.58 19.13 -10.31
CA PHE A 409 19.39 19.64 -10.97
C PHE A 409 19.30 21.16 -10.91
N LEU A 410 19.74 21.79 -9.81
CA LEU A 410 19.81 23.24 -9.68
C LEU A 410 20.89 23.85 -10.59
N GLU A 411 22.04 23.19 -10.74
CA GLU A 411 23.08 23.57 -11.72
C GLU A 411 22.50 23.64 -13.14
N ILE A 412 21.68 22.65 -13.52
CA ILE A 412 20.99 22.63 -14.81
C ILE A 412 19.97 23.76 -14.90
N ALA A 413 19.07 23.88 -13.91
CA ALA A 413 17.97 24.84 -13.96
C ALA A 413 18.48 26.29 -13.96
N TYR A 414 19.50 26.60 -13.15
CA TYR A 414 20.07 27.94 -13.05
C TYR A 414 21.19 28.25 -14.03
N ASP A 415 21.62 27.26 -14.83
CA ASP A 415 22.70 27.36 -15.82
C ASP A 415 24.00 27.92 -15.22
N THR A 416 24.42 27.37 -14.07
CA THR A 416 25.61 27.81 -13.34
C THR A 416 26.18 26.67 -12.49
N ASP A 417 27.50 26.59 -12.39
CA ASP A 417 28.23 25.69 -11.47
C ASP A 417 28.66 26.42 -10.17
N ASN A 418 28.30 27.71 -10.05
CA ASN A 418 28.66 28.51 -8.89
C ASN A 418 27.73 28.25 -7.71
N MET A 419 28.17 27.38 -6.80
CA MET A 419 27.44 27.01 -5.59
C MET A 419 27.03 28.19 -4.70
N VAL A 420 27.77 29.32 -4.75
CA VAL A 420 27.41 30.54 -4.00
C VAL A 420 26.21 31.23 -4.61
N GLU A 421 26.14 31.24 -5.94
CA GLU A 421 25.01 31.80 -6.67
C GLU A 421 23.75 30.95 -6.46
N ILE A 422 23.89 29.62 -6.53
CA ILE A 422 22.80 28.67 -6.26
C ILE A 422 22.26 28.88 -4.84
N ALA A 423 23.14 28.95 -3.83
CA ALA A 423 22.74 29.18 -2.44
C ALA A 423 21.91 30.47 -2.29
N LYS A 424 22.36 31.56 -2.91
CA LYS A 424 21.65 32.84 -2.85
C LYS A 424 20.27 32.78 -3.50
N ARG A 425 20.13 32.11 -4.65
CA ARG A 425 18.82 31.91 -5.30
C ARG A 425 17.89 31.04 -4.46
N ILE A 426 18.41 29.97 -3.84
CA ILE A 426 17.63 29.12 -2.92
C ILE A 426 17.14 29.92 -1.72
N GLU A 427 18.00 30.74 -1.12
CA GLU A 427 17.63 31.62 -0.01
C GLU A 427 16.50 32.59 -0.42
N THR A 428 16.67 33.31 -1.54
CA THR A 428 15.73 34.37 -1.95
C THR A 428 14.43 33.83 -2.52
N ASP A 429 14.50 32.81 -3.36
CA ASP A 429 13.38 32.38 -4.20
C ASP A 429 12.55 31.28 -3.52
N TRP A 430 13.19 30.48 -2.65
CA TRP A 430 12.57 29.28 -2.08
C TRP A 430 12.41 29.32 -0.56
N LEU A 431 13.46 29.59 0.21
CA LEU A 431 13.38 29.48 1.67
C LEU A 431 12.36 30.44 2.28
N SER A 432 12.28 31.67 1.78
CA SER A 432 11.27 32.64 2.21
C SER A 432 9.84 32.20 1.88
N ASP A 433 9.61 31.71 0.67
CA ASP A 433 8.29 31.23 0.23
C ASP A 433 7.87 29.99 1.03
N LEU A 434 8.76 29.02 1.20
CA LEU A 434 8.52 27.81 1.98
C LEU A 434 8.22 28.12 3.44
N HIS A 435 9.00 29.00 4.08
CA HIS A 435 8.76 29.39 5.46
C HIS A 435 7.38 30.05 5.63
N SER A 436 7.02 30.98 4.74
CA SER A 436 5.72 31.66 4.77
C SER A 436 4.54 30.71 4.44
N SER A 437 4.75 29.75 3.55
CA SER A 437 3.74 28.75 3.17
C SER A 437 3.55 27.68 4.26
N ALA A 438 4.56 27.46 5.11
CA ALA A 438 4.51 26.50 6.20
C ALA A 438 3.80 27.04 7.46
N VAL A 439 3.25 28.26 7.44
CA VAL A 439 2.53 28.82 8.58
C VAL A 439 1.36 27.90 8.98
N PRO A 440 1.26 27.46 10.25
CA PRO A 440 0.14 26.64 10.71
C PRO A 440 -1.18 27.37 10.52
N LEU A 441 -2.19 26.67 10.01
CA LEU A 441 -3.54 27.22 9.83
C LEU A 441 -4.28 27.29 11.18
N VAL A 442 -3.78 28.16 12.06
CA VAL A 442 -4.40 28.46 13.36
C VAL A 442 -4.96 29.88 13.31
N TYR A 443 -6.28 29.98 13.24
CA TYR A 443 -6.98 31.25 13.35
C TYR A 443 -7.33 31.47 14.82
N LYS A 444 -6.82 32.55 15.41
CA LYS A 444 -7.11 32.90 16.80
C LYS A 444 -8.20 33.97 16.89
N ASP A 445 -9.10 33.85 17.85
CA ASP A 445 -9.96 34.93 18.28
C ASP A 445 -9.18 35.88 19.21
N ASN A 446 -8.84 37.06 18.68
CA ASN A 446 -8.14 38.10 19.43
C ASN A 446 -8.93 38.59 20.65
N LYS A 447 -10.26 38.39 20.71
CA LYS A 447 -11.06 38.75 21.88
C LYS A 447 -10.85 37.80 23.06
N VAL A 448 -10.46 36.55 22.79
CA VAL A 448 -10.20 35.53 23.81
C VAL A 448 -8.71 35.48 24.16
N TYR A 449 -7.84 35.70 23.16
CA TYR A 449 -6.39 35.72 23.34
C TYR A 449 -5.71 36.76 22.45
N GLU A 450 -5.31 37.89 23.03
CA GLU A 450 -4.64 38.98 22.31
C GLU A 450 -3.19 38.63 21.94
N GLY A 451 -2.54 37.74 22.69
CA GLY A 451 -1.13 37.37 22.52
C GLY A 451 -0.79 36.71 21.18
N THR A 452 0.50 36.74 20.81
CA THR A 452 1.00 36.07 19.61
C THR A 452 1.15 34.56 19.84
N ILE A 453 0.74 33.77 18.84
CA ILE A 453 1.02 32.35 18.81
C ILE A 453 2.53 32.19 18.59
N ALA A 454 3.20 31.51 19.52
CA ALA A 454 4.60 31.21 19.34
C ALA A 454 4.76 30.13 18.27
N THR A 455 5.63 30.43 17.30
CA THR A 455 6.00 29.52 16.24
C THR A 455 7.44 29.06 16.40
N LEU A 456 7.69 27.82 16.03
CA LEU A 456 9.04 27.28 15.84
C LEU A 456 9.05 26.60 14.48
N CYS A 457 9.92 27.03 13.57
CA CYS A 457 10.10 26.39 12.28
C CYS A 457 11.29 25.42 12.32
N ARG A 458 11.08 24.23 11.76
CA ARG A 458 12.14 23.29 11.41
C ARG A 458 12.32 23.33 9.89
N MET A 459 13.49 23.75 9.46
CA MET A 459 13.88 23.78 8.05
C MET A 459 14.78 22.59 7.74
N SER A 460 14.28 21.65 6.96
CA SER A 460 15.00 20.46 6.55
C SER A 460 15.74 20.69 5.24
N VAL A 461 17.03 20.37 5.23
CA VAL A 461 17.89 20.38 4.04
C VAL A 461 18.45 18.98 3.77
N PRO A 462 18.68 18.60 2.50
CA PRO A 462 19.33 17.34 2.16
C PRO A 462 20.75 17.24 2.69
N ILE A 463 21.12 16.07 3.19
CA ILE A 463 22.52 15.75 3.50
C ILE A 463 23.39 15.84 2.24
N ASP A 464 24.59 16.38 2.40
CA ASP A 464 25.61 16.56 1.36
C ASP A 464 25.25 17.63 0.29
N ALA A 465 24.19 18.42 0.47
CA ALA A 465 23.84 19.54 -0.42
C ALA A 465 24.38 20.87 0.13
N LEU A 466 25.67 21.14 -0.10
CA LEU A 466 26.42 22.24 0.50
C LEU A 466 25.84 23.63 0.20
N SER A 467 25.34 23.84 -1.02
CA SER A 467 24.71 25.11 -1.42
C SER A 467 23.39 25.35 -0.66
N LEU A 468 22.62 24.29 -0.39
CA LEU A 468 21.37 24.35 0.36
C LEU A 468 21.63 24.53 1.86
N GLU A 469 22.63 23.84 2.42
CA GLU A 469 23.08 24.05 3.81
C GLU A 469 23.50 25.51 4.03
N ARG A 470 24.30 26.06 3.10
CA ARG A 470 24.72 27.45 3.14
C ARG A 470 23.54 28.43 3.05
N ALA A 471 22.61 28.21 2.13
CA ALA A 471 21.41 29.04 1.98
C ALA A 471 20.59 29.05 3.27
N ALA A 472 20.42 27.89 3.91
CA ALA A 472 19.71 27.77 5.16
C ALA A 472 20.45 28.47 6.32
N ASP A 473 21.79 28.32 6.41
CA ASP A 473 22.62 29.00 7.41
C ASP A 473 22.54 30.52 7.30
N GLU A 474 22.53 31.06 6.07
CA GLU A 474 22.33 32.49 5.81
C GLU A 474 20.90 32.93 6.20
N TYR A 475 19.88 32.15 5.82
CA TYR A 475 18.47 32.45 6.11
C TYR A 475 18.15 32.52 7.62
N ILE A 476 18.72 31.62 8.44
CA ILE A 476 18.44 31.58 9.89
C ILE A 476 19.11 32.71 10.67
N GLN A 477 20.09 33.42 10.10
CA GLN A 477 20.73 34.57 10.78
C GLN A 477 19.75 35.72 11.00
N VAL A 478 18.70 35.81 10.18
CA VAL A 478 17.65 36.83 10.26
C VAL A 478 16.28 36.27 10.67
N ASN A 479 16.11 34.93 10.74
CA ASN A 479 14.88 34.24 11.17
C ASN A 479 15.16 33.35 12.40
N PHE A 480 15.13 33.95 13.59
CA PHE A 480 15.54 33.30 14.85
C PHE A 480 14.62 32.17 15.32
N ASP A 481 13.37 32.15 14.85
CA ASP A 481 12.38 31.10 15.12
C ASP A 481 12.58 29.86 14.24
N THR A 482 13.57 29.86 13.35
CA THR A 482 13.90 28.74 12.47
C THR A 482 15.11 27.97 12.96
N LYS A 483 15.09 26.64 12.81
CA LYS A 483 16.22 25.75 13.06
C LYS A 483 16.42 24.80 11.90
N ILE A 484 17.69 24.64 11.51
CA ILE A 484 18.08 23.75 10.41
C ILE A 484 18.14 22.31 10.91
N ALA A 485 17.66 21.40 10.06
CA ALA A 485 17.79 19.97 10.22
C ALA A 485 18.36 19.36 8.93
N VAL A 486 19.56 18.80 8.99
CA VAL A 486 20.10 18.02 7.87
C VAL A 486 19.44 16.64 7.87
N THR A 487 18.88 16.23 6.74
CA THR A 487 18.06 15.00 6.61
C THR A 487 18.56 14.06 5.52
N GLY A 488 18.18 12.78 5.63
CA GLY A 488 18.50 11.79 4.59
C GLY A 488 17.60 11.85 3.34
N ALA A 489 16.60 12.73 3.30
CA ALA A 489 15.84 12.99 2.08
C ALA A 489 16.71 13.81 1.12
N LYS A 490 16.96 13.29 -0.08
CA LYS A 490 17.94 13.86 -1.03
C LYS A 490 17.35 14.76 -2.10
N ASP A 491 16.02 14.78 -2.20
CA ASP A 491 15.25 15.35 -3.30
C ASP A 491 14.49 16.62 -2.93
N ARG A 492 14.58 17.09 -1.68
CA ARG A 492 13.66 18.13 -1.18
C ARG A 492 14.23 19.05 -0.10
N LEU A 493 13.69 20.26 -0.06
CA LEU A 493 13.76 21.22 1.03
C LEU A 493 12.39 21.25 1.71
N SER A 494 12.31 21.24 3.03
CA SER A 494 11.01 21.36 3.73
C SER A 494 11.06 22.33 4.89
N CYS A 495 9.95 23.04 5.11
CA CYS A 495 9.69 23.85 6.29
C CYS A 495 8.50 23.23 7.02
N LEU A 496 8.70 22.95 8.30
CA LEU A 496 7.68 22.43 9.18
C LEU A 496 7.57 23.35 10.39
N THR A 497 6.51 24.15 10.43
CA THR A 497 6.30 25.15 11.46
C THR A 497 5.28 24.62 12.46
N TYR A 498 5.58 24.86 13.72
CA TYR A 498 4.77 24.40 14.84
C TYR A 498 4.22 25.60 15.57
N ALA A 499 2.91 25.65 15.75
CA ALA A 499 2.23 26.56 16.65
C ALA A 499 1.99 25.85 17.98
N ALA A 500 2.50 26.43 19.06
CA ALA A 500 2.44 25.85 20.40
C ALA A 500 2.07 26.90 21.45
N GLY A 501 1.54 26.43 22.59
CA GLY A 501 1.35 27.27 23.77
C GLY A 501 0.23 28.30 23.63
N PHE A 502 -0.85 27.98 22.94
CA PHE A 502 -2.05 28.82 22.92
C PHE A 502 -3.21 28.12 23.66
N PRO A 503 -4.08 28.86 24.37
CA PRO A 503 -5.30 28.29 24.94
C PRO A 503 -6.17 27.72 23.82
N ILE A 504 -6.70 26.49 23.95
CA ILE A 504 -7.54 25.91 22.88
C ILE A 504 -8.79 26.77 22.61
N CYS A 505 -9.28 27.45 23.64
CA CYS A 505 -10.40 28.37 23.56
C CYS A 505 -10.13 29.63 22.74
N SER A 506 -8.86 29.91 22.41
CA SER A 506 -8.50 30.98 21.50
C SER A 506 -8.77 30.64 20.04
N LEU A 507 -9.12 29.40 19.69
CA LEU A 507 -9.39 29.01 18.31
C LEU A 507 -10.67 29.68 17.80
N MET A 508 -10.56 30.36 16.66
CA MET A 508 -11.69 30.98 15.98
C MET A 508 -12.64 29.90 15.44
N GLY A 509 -13.95 30.10 15.61
CA GLY A 509 -15.00 29.17 15.19
C GLY A 509 -15.23 27.99 16.16
N LEU A 510 -14.57 27.99 17.32
CA LEU A 510 -14.78 26.97 18.34
C LEU A 510 -16.23 26.93 18.84
N ASP A 511 -16.85 28.09 18.95
CA ASP A 511 -18.25 28.24 19.35
C ASP A 511 -19.23 27.57 18.37
N GLU A 512 -18.93 27.63 17.07
CA GLU A 512 -19.69 26.92 16.04
C GLU A 512 -19.53 25.40 16.17
N VAL A 513 -18.29 24.93 16.36
CA VAL A 513 -17.98 23.49 16.54
C VAL A 513 -18.67 22.93 17.78
N GLU A 514 -18.59 23.62 18.91
CA GLU A 514 -19.25 23.21 20.14
C GLU A 514 -20.78 23.23 19.99
N ARG A 515 -21.33 24.28 19.36
CA ARG A 515 -22.77 24.38 19.09
C ARG A 515 -23.25 23.22 18.22
N GLU A 516 -22.53 22.86 17.17
CA GLU A 516 -22.88 21.72 16.31
C GLU A 516 -22.82 20.40 17.09
N TYR A 517 -21.74 20.18 17.86
CA TYR A 517 -21.58 19.00 18.70
C TYR A 517 -22.72 18.83 19.71
N PHE A 518 -23.15 19.89 20.40
CA PHE A 518 -24.24 19.84 21.38
C PHE A 518 -25.65 19.95 20.80
N ASN A 519 -25.80 20.20 19.49
CA ASN A 519 -27.10 20.28 18.82
C ASN A 519 -27.63 18.92 18.34
N VAL A 520 -26.77 17.93 18.15
CA VAL A 520 -27.15 16.62 17.60
C VAL A 520 -26.69 15.51 18.56
N PRO A 521 -27.61 14.71 19.13
CA PRO A 521 -27.22 13.53 19.89
C PRO A 521 -26.69 12.46 18.91
N LEU A 522 -25.37 12.38 18.78
CA LEU A 522 -24.71 11.42 17.91
C LEU A 522 -24.27 10.20 18.72
N ILE A 523 -24.93 9.05 18.48
CA ILE A 523 -24.50 7.75 19.02
C ILE A 523 -23.30 7.27 18.19
N GLY A 524 -22.22 6.87 18.85
CA GLY A 524 -21.00 6.40 18.20
C GLY A 524 -20.05 7.52 17.75
N ALA A 525 -20.24 8.75 18.25
CA ALA A 525 -19.38 9.89 17.94
C ALA A 525 -18.02 9.82 18.64
N HIS A 526 -17.89 9.02 19.70
CA HIS A 526 -16.65 8.90 20.45
C HIS A 526 -15.99 7.54 20.25
N SER A 527 -14.68 7.54 20.01
CA SER A 527 -13.91 6.30 19.81
C SER A 527 -13.93 5.33 21.00
N TYR A 528 -14.35 5.79 22.18
CA TYR A 528 -14.39 5.04 23.44
C TYR A 528 -15.81 4.82 23.99
N GLU A 529 -16.87 5.10 23.21
CA GLU A 529 -18.27 5.06 23.66
C GLU A 529 -18.77 3.65 24.06
N SER A 530 -18.03 2.58 23.72
CA SER A 530 -18.46 1.18 23.91
C SER A 530 -17.40 0.26 24.52
N THR A 531 -16.28 0.80 25.04
CA THR A 531 -15.17 -0.06 25.48
C THR A 531 -15.46 -0.86 26.74
N GLY A 532 -16.59 -0.63 27.42
CA GLY A 532 -16.96 -1.34 28.65
C GLY A 532 -15.93 -1.17 29.78
N LEU A 533 -15.07 -0.16 29.66
CA LEU A 533 -14.09 0.19 30.69
C LEU A 533 -14.88 0.81 31.85
N ASP A 534 -14.81 0.16 33.02
CA ASP A 534 -15.44 0.62 34.26
C ASP A 534 -14.58 1.76 34.84
N THR A 535 -14.63 2.92 34.19
CA THR A 535 -13.98 4.16 34.66
C THR A 535 -15.00 5.05 35.36
N GLU A 536 -14.55 5.84 36.35
CA GLU A 536 -15.42 6.74 37.11
C GLU A 536 -16.25 7.66 36.20
N PHE A 537 -15.67 8.09 35.07
CA PHE A 537 -16.36 8.78 33.98
C PHE A 537 -16.57 7.81 32.81
N SER A 538 -17.82 7.53 32.44
CA SER A 538 -18.18 6.58 31.37
C SER A 538 -19.15 7.14 30.32
N ASP A 539 -19.71 8.33 30.54
CA ASP A 539 -20.61 8.99 29.60
C ASP A 539 -19.90 10.11 28.83
N TRP A 540 -19.29 9.75 27.70
CA TRP A 540 -18.51 10.66 26.85
C TRP A 540 -19.29 11.84 26.28
N ARG A 541 -20.63 11.77 26.28
CA ARG A 541 -21.49 12.91 25.89
C ARG A 541 -21.44 14.04 26.91
N LYS A 542 -20.92 13.79 28.11
CA LYS A 542 -20.73 14.77 29.19
C LYS A 542 -19.29 15.32 29.24
N LEU A 543 -18.54 15.21 28.15
CA LEU A 543 -17.25 15.87 28.03
C LEU A 543 -17.40 17.39 28.25
N PRO A 544 -16.39 18.04 28.86
CA PRO A 544 -16.46 19.46 29.15
C PRO A 544 -16.31 20.27 27.85
N LEU A 545 -16.79 21.51 27.90
CA LEU A 545 -16.57 22.46 26.82
C LEU A 545 -15.07 22.77 26.70
N LEU A 546 -14.64 22.95 25.45
CA LEU A 546 -13.35 23.54 25.11
C LEU A 546 -13.34 25.05 25.39
N THR A 547 -14.50 25.71 25.36
CA THR A 547 -14.66 27.11 25.77
C THR A 547 -14.86 27.26 27.29
N PRO A 548 -14.09 28.13 27.97
CA PRO A 548 -14.15 28.33 29.42
C PRO A 548 -15.54 28.79 29.89
N VAL A 549 -15.99 28.27 31.04
CA VAL A 549 -17.32 28.57 31.58
C VAL A 549 -17.48 30.04 31.95
N SER A 550 -16.39 30.70 32.36
CA SER A 550 -16.36 32.13 32.66
C SER A 550 -16.81 33.02 31.47
N LEU A 551 -16.69 32.54 30.23
CA LEU A 551 -17.13 33.26 29.02
C LEU A 551 -18.62 33.10 28.71
N PHE A 552 -19.32 32.19 29.40
CA PHE A 552 -20.73 31.86 29.18
C PHE A 552 -21.68 32.30 30.29
N GLU A 553 -21.19 32.70 31.47
CA GLU A 553 -22.03 33.00 32.63
C GLU A 553 -23.12 34.04 32.32
N ASP A 554 -22.83 35.02 31.46
CA ASP A 554 -23.74 36.08 31.03
C ASP A 554 -24.59 35.73 29.79
N LYS A 555 -24.37 34.55 29.19
CA LYS A 555 -24.95 34.14 27.89
C LYS A 555 -25.64 32.77 27.90
N LEU A 556 -25.87 32.19 29.07
CA LEU A 556 -26.47 30.85 29.23
C LEU A 556 -27.78 30.67 28.45
N ASP A 557 -28.62 31.70 28.38
CA ASP A 557 -29.92 31.65 27.69
C ASP A 557 -29.81 31.59 26.16
N ARG A 558 -28.61 31.77 25.60
CA ARG A 558 -28.33 31.74 24.15
C ARG A 558 -27.70 30.42 23.70
N LEU A 559 -27.43 29.51 24.64
CA LEU A 559 -26.83 28.21 24.34
C LEU A 559 -27.91 27.18 23.96
N PRO A 560 -27.58 26.21 23.09
CA PRO A 560 -28.41 25.01 22.90
C PRO A 560 -28.80 24.37 24.24
N HIS A 561 -29.98 23.77 24.33
CA HIS A 561 -30.51 23.23 25.60
C HIS A 561 -29.53 22.28 26.30
N ILE A 562 -29.00 21.29 25.59
CA ILE A 562 -28.06 20.28 26.15
C ILE A 562 -26.77 20.94 26.64
N MET A 563 -26.23 21.87 25.84
CA MET A 563 -25.05 22.66 26.21
C MET A 563 -25.34 23.48 27.49
N CYS A 564 -26.47 24.20 27.52
CA CYS A 564 -26.90 25.02 28.65
C CYS A 564 -27.01 24.21 29.95
N GLU A 565 -27.64 23.03 29.90
CA GLU A 565 -27.75 22.14 31.06
C GLU A 565 -26.37 21.67 31.56
N SER A 566 -25.47 21.29 30.64
CA SER A 566 -24.12 20.85 30.99
C SER A 566 -23.29 21.98 31.64
N VAL A 567 -23.36 23.20 31.08
CA VAL A 567 -22.68 24.37 31.65
C VAL A 567 -23.24 24.73 33.02
N LYS A 568 -24.57 24.78 33.16
CA LYS A 568 -25.22 25.08 34.45
C LYS A 568 -24.86 24.07 35.53
N ALA A 569 -24.81 22.78 35.18
CA ALA A 569 -24.38 21.74 36.11
C ALA A 569 -22.93 21.95 36.55
N SER A 570 -22.01 22.17 35.61
CA SER A 570 -20.59 22.36 35.90
C SER A 570 -20.32 23.61 36.74
N ILE A 571 -20.96 24.74 36.40
CA ILE A 571 -20.91 25.99 37.18
C ILE A 571 -21.40 25.74 38.60
N LYS A 572 -22.57 25.10 38.76
CA LYS A 572 -23.14 24.82 40.08
C LYS A 572 -22.18 23.97 40.92
N THR A 573 -21.64 22.89 40.36
CA THR A 573 -20.68 22.02 41.07
C THR A 573 -19.46 22.82 41.53
N CYS A 574 -18.91 23.70 40.68
CA CYS A 574 -17.78 24.55 41.07
C CYS A 574 -18.15 25.54 42.16
N ASP A 575 -19.29 26.23 42.04
CA ASP A 575 -19.75 27.18 43.05
C ASP A 575 -20.01 26.48 44.40
N ASP A 576 -20.53 25.24 44.39
CA ASP A 576 -20.71 24.42 45.58
C ASP A 576 -19.37 23.94 46.18
N VAL A 577 -18.37 23.59 45.36
CA VAL A 577 -16.99 23.31 45.83
C VAL A 577 -16.45 24.52 46.61
N LEU A 578 -16.65 25.72 46.06
CA LEU A 578 -16.20 26.95 46.71
C LEU A 578 -16.98 27.24 47.99
N LYS A 579 -18.31 27.12 47.95
CA LYS A 579 -19.23 27.34 49.06
C LYS A 579 -18.98 26.42 50.25
N TYR A 580 -18.75 25.14 50.00
CA TYR A 580 -18.50 24.14 51.04
C TYR A 580 -17.01 24.00 51.39
N GLY A 581 -16.12 24.76 50.72
CA GLY A 581 -14.69 24.74 51.00
C GLY A 581 -14.02 23.40 50.67
N ILE A 582 -14.49 22.70 49.63
CA ILE A 582 -14.03 21.37 49.19
C ILE A 582 -12.70 21.47 48.41
N TYR A 583 -11.78 22.30 48.89
CA TYR A 583 -10.48 22.51 48.30
C TYR A 583 -9.48 22.99 49.35
N SER A 584 -8.20 22.79 49.05
CA SER A 584 -7.08 23.41 49.74
C SER A 584 -6.19 24.12 48.72
N VAL A 585 -5.60 25.24 49.13
CA VAL A 585 -4.64 25.98 48.31
C VAL A 585 -3.26 25.81 48.93
N THR A 586 -2.32 25.30 48.14
CA THR A 586 -0.91 25.13 48.54
C THR A 586 -0.01 25.99 47.66
N ASP A 587 1.07 26.49 48.23
CA ASP A 587 2.07 27.36 47.56
C ASP A 587 1.52 28.64 46.90
N GLY A 588 0.25 29.00 47.12
CA GLY A 588 -0.41 30.17 46.54
C GLY A 588 -0.87 30.02 45.08
N TYR A 589 -0.59 28.89 44.42
CA TYR A 589 -0.93 28.65 43.02
C TYR A 589 -1.44 27.22 42.72
N ARG A 590 -1.48 26.34 43.72
CA ARG A 590 -1.97 24.96 43.55
C ARG A 590 -3.29 24.79 44.25
N LEU A 591 -4.32 24.41 43.51
CA LEU A 591 -5.62 24.05 44.06
C LEU A 591 -5.76 22.54 44.08
N ARG A 592 -5.91 21.97 45.27
CA ARG A 592 -6.18 20.54 45.46
C ARG A 592 -7.63 20.34 45.85
N LEU A 593 -8.31 19.41 45.17
CA LEU A 593 -9.67 19.02 45.53
C LEU A 593 -9.62 18.17 46.80
N LEU A 594 -10.54 18.42 47.73
CA LEU A 594 -10.73 17.57 48.91
C LEU A 594 -11.86 16.56 48.64
N CYS A 595 -11.84 15.42 49.31
CA CYS A 595 -13.01 14.53 49.37
C CYS A 595 -13.50 14.36 50.80
N VAL A 596 -14.80 14.08 50.92
CA VAL A 596 -15.44 13.86 52.22
C VAL A 596 -15.28 12.40 52.61
N LYS A 597 -14.77 12.18 53.81
CA LYS A 597 -14.55 10.87 54.43
C LYS A 597 -15.84 10.08 54.54
N THR A 598 -15.80 8.80 54.16
CA THR A 598 -16.96 7.89 54.24
C THR A 598 -17.44 7.64 55.68
N GLU A 599 -16.57 7.85 56.67
CA GLU A 599 -16.85 7.74 58.09
C GLU A 599 -17.94 8.71 58.54
N LEU A 600 -18.07 9.87 57.89
CA LEU A 600 -19.11 10.85 58.19
C LEU A 600 -20.50 10.24 58.01
N GLU A 601 -20.73 9.50 56.92
CA GLU A 601 -22.03 8.86 56.65
C GLU A 601 -22.34 7.79 57.71
N SER A 602 -21.33 6.99 58.09
CA SER A 602 -21.48 5.96 59.12
C SER A 602 -21.76 6.57 60.50
N GLU A 603 -21.09 7.66 60.84
CA GLU A 603 -21.28 8.38 62.09
C GLU A 603 -22.67 9.04 62.16
N LEU A 604 -23.10 9.69 61.07
CA LEU A 604 -24.44 10.27 60.94
C LEU A 604 -25.53 9.21 61.05
N HIS A 605 -25.35 8.04 60.42
CA HIS A 605 -26.31 6.95 60.51
C HIS A 605 -26.47 6.46 61.95
N ARG A 606 -25.34 6.22 62.64
CA ARG A 606 -25.33 5.80 64.05
C ARG A 606 -26.01 6.81 64.97
N VAL A 607 -25.71 8.11 64.81
CA VAL A 607 -26.31 9.17 65.63
C VAL A 607 -27.80 9.35 65.31
N SER A 608 -28.18 9.19 64.03
CA SER A 608 -29.59 9.25 63.59
C SER A 608 -30.42 8.11 64.16
N ASP A 609 -29.92 6.87 64.12
CA ASP A 609 -30.59 5.71 64.70
C ASP A 609 -30.73 5.86 66.21
N GLU A 610 -29.69 6.38 66.87
CA GLU A 610 -29.74 6.64 68.30
C GLU A 610 -30.75 7.74 68.67
N ALA A 611 -30.82 8.81 67.87
CA ALA A 611 -31.80 9.86 68.02
C ALA A 611 -33.23 9.34 67.82
N LEU A 612 -33.47 8.50 66.82
CA LEU A 612 -34.77 7.89 66.57
C LEU A 612 -35.19 6.95 67.70
N ALA A 613 -34.25 6.12 68.20
CA ALA A 613 -34.50 5.25 69.35
C ALA A 613 -34.87 6.05 70.60
N CYS A 614 -34.17 7.16 70.86
CA CYS A 614 -34.46 8.06 71.98
C CYS A 614 -35.87 8.68 71.88
N VAL A 615 -36.32 9.03 70.67
CA VAL A 615 -37.66 9.57 70.44
C VAL A 615 -38.74 8.50 70.60
N ASN A 616 -38.55 7.30 70.04
CA ASN A 616 -39.52 6.21 70.19
C ASN A 616 -39.68 5.77 71.65
N GLU A 617 -38.57 5.75 72.40
CA GLU A 617 -38.59 5.45 73.84
C GLU A 617 -39.34 6.53 74.63
N PHE A 618 -39.18 7.80 74.26
CA PHE A 618 -39.97 8.90 74.82
C PHE A 618 -41.47 8.77 74.52
N GLU A 619 -41.84 8.43 73.29
CA GLU A 619 -43.25 8.19 72.91
C GLU A 619 -43.86 7.03 73.69
N THR A 620 -43.12 5.93 73.82
CA THR A 620 -43.56 4.75 74.60
C THR A 620 -43.75 5.11 76.08
N LEU A 621 -42.84 5.89 76.68
CA LEU A 621 -43.01 6.35 78.06
C LEU A 621 -44.19 7.30 78.23
N LYS A 622 -44.47 8.14 77.24
CA LYS A 622 -45.64 9.03 77.23
C LYS A 622 -46.94 8.21 77.25
N GLU A 623 -47.03 7.15 76.44
CA GLU A 623 -48.18 6.24 76.39
C GLU A 623 -48.33 5.42 77.68
N GLN A 624 -47.24 4.98 78.31
CA GLN A 624 -47.26 4.22 79.57
C GLN A 624 -47.59 5.08 80.79
N SER A 625 -47.34 6.40 80.74
CA SER A 625 -47.64 7.32 81.85
C SER A 625 -49.14 7.49 82.13
N GLU A 626 -50.02 7.02 81.24
CA GLU A 626 -51.48 7.04 81.42
C GLU A 626 -52.01 5.85 82.27
N SER A 627 -51.18 4.87 82.69
CA SER A 627 -51.66 3.63 83.35
C SER A 627 -50.94 3.13 84.63
N ALA A 628 -50.32 4.00 85.44
CA ALA A 628 -49.84 3.80 86.85
C ALA A 628 -48.32 3.55 87.12
N ASP A 629 -47.95 4.02 88.33
CA ASP A 629 -46.67 4.17 89.06
C ASP A 629 -45.73 5.34 88.68
N ALA A 630 -45.82 6.45 89.45
CA ALA A 630 -45.29 7.77 89.09
C ALA A 630 -43.78 7.99 89.34
N ASP A 631 -43.16 7.32 90.31
CA ASP A 631 -41.76 7.57 90.68
C ASP A 631 -40.75 6.93 89.71
N VAL A 632 -41.06 5.78 89.10
CA VAL A 632 -40.20 5.11 88.11
C VAL A 632 -40.19 5.85 86.76
N GLY A 633 -41.27 6.56 86.43
CA GLY A 633 -41.39 7.36 85.21
C GLY A 633 -40.53 8.62 85.21
N ILE A 634 -40.34 9.25 86.38
CA ILE A 634 -39.56 10.50 86.51
C ILE A 634 -38.05 10.25 86.26
N ASP A 635 -37.49 9.19 86.84
CA ASP A 635 -36.07 8.86 86.67
C ASP A 635 -35.74 8.44 85.22
N LYS A 636 -36.61 7.66 84.57
CA LYS A 636 -36.46 7.30 83.15
C LYS A 636 -36.57 8.52 82.24
N HIS A 637 -37.50 9.42 82.50
CA HIS A 637 -37.66 10.66 81.74
C HIS A 637 -36.43 11.59 81.88
N LYS A 638 -35.87 11.72 83.08
CA LYS A 638 -34.61 12.46 83.32
C LYS A 638 -33.41 11.83 82.60
N GLY A 639 -33.37 10.49 82.52
CA GLY A 639 -32.39 9.75 81.73
C GLY A 639 -32.49 10.05 80.23
N LEU A 640 -33.70 10.10 79.67
CA LEU A 640 -33.93 10.46 78.27
C LEU A 640 -33.55 11.91 77.95
N LEU A 641 -33.86 12.86 78.84
CA LEU A 641 -33.44 14.25 78.66
C LEU A 641 -31.90 14.39 78.64
N SER A 642 -31.21 13.67 79.53
CA SER A 642 -29.74 13.63 79.53
C SER A 642 -29.18 13.02 78.24
N ARG A 643 -29.81 11.95 77.74
CA ARG A 643 -29.42 11.30 76.47
C ARG A 643 -29.66 12.19 75.26
N LYS A 644 -30.78 12.91 75.24
CA LYS A 644 -31.10 13.94 74.25
C LYS A 644 -30.02 15.02 74.23
N ASP A 645 -29.64 15.56 75.38
CA ASP A 645 -28.62 16.62 75.46
C ASP A 645 -27.27 16.12 74.96
N MET A 646 -26.87 14.89 75.29
CA MET A 646 -25.67 14.26 74.72
C MET A 646 -25.74 14.10 73.19
N LEU A 647 -26.91 13.73 72.66
CA LEU A 647 -27.11 13.61 71.21
C LEU A 647 -27.06 14.98 70.52
N ILE A 648 -27.66 16.02 71.09
CA ILE A 648 -27.59 17.39 70.57
C ILE A 648 -26.13 17.88 70.56
N GLN A 649 -25.37 17.58 71.60
CA GLN A 649 -23.94 17.90 71.66
C GLN A 649 -23.15 17.19 70.55
N LYS A 650 -23.32 15.87 70.39
CA LYS A 650 -22.69 15.11 69.30
C LYS A 650 -23.06 15.63 67.91
N ILE A 651 -24.33 16.00 67.70
CA ILE A 651 -24.78 16.58 66.43
C ILE A 651 -24.09 17.93 66.17
N SER A 652 -23.89 18.73 67.21
CA SER A 652 -23.17 20.00 67.12
C SER A 652 -21.69 19.77 66.78
N GLU A 653 -21.05 18.78 67.41
CA GLU A 653 -19.67 18.38 67.10
C GLU A 653 -19.49 17.93 65.64
N ILE A 654 -20.42 17.13 65.11
CA ILE A 654 -20.39 16.73 63.70
C ILE A 654 -20.53 17.96 62.78
N ARG A 655 -21.41 18.90 63.13
CA ARG A 655 -21.63 20.14 62.36
C ARG A 655 -20.39 21.05 62.38
N ASP A 656 -19.75 21.17 63.53
CA ASP A 656 -18.53 21.95 63.68
C ASP A 656 -17.37 21.29 62.93
N GLY A 657 -17.25 19.95 62.99
CA GLY A 657 -16.26 19.18 62.24
C GLY A 657 -16.42 19.30 60.72
N LEU A 658 -17.66 19.41 60.22
CA LEU A 658 -17.94 19.73 58.81
C LEU A 658 -17.44 21.14 58.41
N SER A 659 -17.51 22.11 59.32
CA SER A 659 -17.08 23.49 59.09
C SER A 659 -15.56 23.65 59.22
N ASN A 660 -14.95 22.92 60.15
CA ASN A 660 -13.50 22.92 60.41
C ASN A 660 -12.70 21.99 59.50
N LYS A 661 -13.39 21.27 58.61
CA LYS A 661 -12.85 20.30 57.66
C LYS A 661 -12.26 19.02 58.27
N ASP A 662 -12.72 18.60 59.45
CA ASP A 662 -12.23 17.37 60.12
C ASP A 662 -12.61 16.08 59.35
N TYR A 663 -13.73 16.14 58.61
CA TYR A 663 -14.24 15.05 57.78
C TYR A 663 -13.74 15.08 56.33
N TYR A 664 -12.68 15.83 56.03
CA TYR A 664 -12.13 15.94 54.68
C TYR A 664 -10.75 15.30 54.61
N GLU A 665 -10.40 14.80 53.43
CA GLU A 665 -9.08 14.28 53.12
C GLU A 665 -8.60 14.81 51.76
N ASP A 666 -7.28 14.85 51.59
CA ASP A 666 -6.63 15.29 50.35
C ASP A 666 -6.82 14.25 49.26
N THR A 667 -7.09 14.71 48.03
CA THR A 667 -7.06 13.86 46.83
C THR A 667 -5.76 14.05 46.04
N ASP A 668 -5.46 13.11 45.14
CA ASP A 668 -4.40 13.26 44.14
C ASP A 668 -4.77 14.26 43.00
N TYR A 669 -5.98 14.82 43.04
CA TYR A 669 -6.47 15.74 42.02
C TYR A 669 -6.05 17.18 42.32
N GLU A 670 -4.97 17.61 41.68
CA GLU A 670 -4.35 18.94 41.84
C GLU A 670 -4.34 19.71 40.52
N LEU A 671 -4.69 21.00 40.58
CA LEU A 671 -4.63 21.96 39.49
C LEU A 671 -3.55 23.00 39.76
N ILE A 672 -2.70 23.25 38.77
CA ILE A 672 -1.71 24.34 38.80
C ILE A 672 -2.35 25.57 38.14
N ILE A 673 -2.74 26.53 38.96
CA ILE A 673 -3.37 27.78 38.55
C ILE A 673 -2.27 28.78 38.20
N THR A 674 -2.24 29.16 36.93
CA THR A 674 -1.20 29.98 36.31
C THR A 674 -1.88 30.90 35.29
N GLY A 675 -1.35 32.10 35.09
CA GLY A 675 -1.96 33.11 34.22
C GLY A 675 -1.81 34.51 34.78
N GLU A 676 -2.54 35.46 34.19
CA GLU A 676 -2.59 36.85 34.67
C GLU A 676 -3.45 36.95 35.93
N LEU A 677 -2.83 36.71 37.09
CA LEU A 677 -3.46 36.66 38.41
C LEU A 677 -3.19 37.96 39.19
N TYR A 678 -4.02 38.99 38.99
CA TYR A 678 -3.83 40.28 39.67
C TYR A 678 -4.49 40.33 41.05
N ASN A 679 -5.48 39.46 41.31
CA ASN A 679 -6.22 39.38 42.56
C ASN A 679 -6.81 37.96 42.78
N ASP A 680 -7.44 37.75 43.94
CA ASP A 680 -8.07 36.47 44.30
C ASP A 680 -9.25 36.11 43.39
N ASP A 681 -9.95 37.10 42.82
CA ASP A 681 -11.05 36.86 41.87
C ASP A 681 -10.54 36.30 40.55
N ASP A 682 -9.38 36.75 40.07
CA ASP A 682 -8.71 36.21 38.87
C ASP A 682 -8.25 34.77 39.11
N PHE A 683 -7.70 34.48 40.30
CA PHE A 683 -7.33 33.12 40.71
C PHE A 683 -8.56 32.20 40.70
N MET A 684 -9.65 32.65 41.32
CA MET A 684 -10.90 31.89 41.41
C MET A 684 -11.56 31.69 40.05
N ARG A 685 -11.51 32.69 39.16
CA ARG A 685 -12.02 32.58 37.79
C ARG A 685 -11.25 31.51 37.01
N ILE A 686 -9.92 31.56 37.01
CA ILE A 686 -9.09 30.57 36.29
C ILE A 686 -9.25 29.18 36.93
N ALA A 687 -9.30 29.10 38.26
CA ALA A 687 -9.56 27.85 38.98
C ALA A 687 -10.91 27.23 38.59
N LYS A 688 -11.97 28.04 38.48
CA LYS A 688 -13.29 27.60 38.04
C LYS A 688 -13.27 27.05 36.62
N ASP A 689 -12.61 27.77 35.70
CA ASP A 689 -12.45 27.31 34.32
C ASP A 689 -11.69 25.97 34.26
N GLU A 690 -10.54 25.88 34.92
CA GLU A 690 -9.70 24.66 35.00
C GLU A 690 -10.43 23.46 35.62
N LEU A 691 -11.19 23.69 36.69
CA LEU A 691 -11.98 22.64 37.35
C LEU A 691 -13.06 22.10 36.41
N CYS A 692 -13.68 22.98 35.61
CA CYS A 692 -14.67 22.61 34.61
C CYS A 692 -14.09 21.76 33.46
N TYR A 693 -12.79 21.84 33.17
CA TYR A 693 -12.12 20.98 32.18
C TYR A 693 -11.83 19.55 32.66
N SER A 694 -12.07 19.24 33.95
CA SER A 694 -11.78 17.92 34.52
C SER A 694 -13.06 17.19 34.97
N PRO A 695 -13.66 16.35 34.09
CA PRO A 695 -14.87 15.59 34.43
C PRO A 695 -14.71 14.70 35.66
N VAL A 696 -13.50 14.18 35.88
CA VAL A 696 -13.18 13.33 37.04
C VAL A 696 -13.20 14.15 38.33
N MET A 697 -12.65 15.37 38.32
CA MET A 697 -12.71 16.27 39.48
C MET A 697 -14.13 16.73 39.76
N LEU A 698 -14.90 17.10 38.73
CA LEU A 698 -16.31 17.48 38.88
C LEU A 698 -17.14 16.34 39.47
N LEU A 699 -16.94 15.09 39.02
CA LEU A 699 -17.65 13.94 39.55
C LEU A 699 -17.31 13.68 41.03
N ASN A 700 -16.02 13.75 41.40
CA ASN A 700 -15.59 13.55 42.78
C ASN A 700 -16.07 14.68 43.71
N ALA A 701 -16.08 15.92 43.21
CA ALA A 701 -16.70 17.04 43.88
C ALA A 701 -18.21 16.79 44.10
N GLN A 702 -18.94 16.36 43.07
CA GLN A 702 -20.37 16.07 43.15
C GLN A 702 -20.71 15.01 44.21
N LYS A 703 -19.91 13.94 44.31
CA LYS A 703 -20.05 12.90 45.35
C LYS A 703 -19.92 13.53 46.75
N SER A 704 -18.86 14.31 46.97
CA SER A 704 -18.59 14.98 48.24
C SER A 704 -19.68 15.99 48.62
N ILE A 705 -20.13 16.82 47.66
CA ILE A 705 -21.24 17.76 47.85
C ILE A 705 -22.51 17.01 48.25
N THR A 706 -22.83 15.90 47.59
CA THR A 706 -24.02 15.10 47.91
C THR A 706 -23.97 14.56 49.34
N ILE A 707 -22.80 14.11 49.80
CA ILE A 707 -22.60 13.64 51.18
C ILE A 707 -22.83 14.80 52.16
N ILE A 708 -22.25 15.97 51.89
CA ILE A 708 -22.39 17.17 52.74
C ILE A 708 -23.84 17.64 52.81
N GLU A 709 -24.54 17.71 51.67
CA GLU A 709 -25.95 18.13 51.63
C GLU A 709 -26.85 17.15 52.42
N LYS A 710 -26.64 15.83 52.24
CA LYS A 710 -27.34 14.81 53.04
C LYS A 710 -27.00 14.91 54.52
N ALA A 711 -25.76 15.21 54.87
CA ALA A 711 -25.33 15.39 56.24
C ALA A 711 -26.08 16.54 56.91
N TYR A 712 -26.11 17.71 56.28
CA TYR A 712 -26.85 18.86 56.80
C TYR A 712 -28.36 18.59 56.92
N GLN A 713 -28.98 17.95 55.92
CA GLN A 713 -30.39 17.55 55.99
C GLN A 713 -30.67 16.56 57.14
N THR A 714 -29.77 15.60 57.36
CA THR A 714 -29.91 14.60 58.42
C THR A 714 -29.75 15.25 59.79
N ILE A 715 -28.76 16.13 59.94
CA ILE A 715 -28.56 16.95 61.15
C ILE A 715 -29.82 17.75 61.48
N GLU A 716 -30.40 18.47 60.51
CA GLU A 716 -31.63 19.25 60.72
C GLU A 716 -32.82 18.39 61.14
N LYS A 717 -32.99 17.21 60.52
CA LYS A 717 -34.02 16.24 60.91
C LYS A 717 -33.83 15.76 62.35
N MET A 718 -32.62 15.34 62.72
CA MET A 718 -32.30 14.88 64.08
C MET A 718 -32.58 15.97 65.12
N VAL A 719 -32.13 17.21 64.87
CA VAL A 719 -32.40 18.35 65.76
C VAL A 719 -33.89 18.60 65.91
N THR A 720 -34.66 18.50 64.82
CA THR A 720 -36.11 18.69 64.85
C THR A 720 -36.81 17.59 65.64
N MET A 721 -36.44 16.33 65.44
CA MET A 721 -36.98 15.19 66.17
C MET A 721 -36.69 15.28 67.68
N LEU A 722 -35.44 15.56 68.05
CA LEU A 722 -35.04 15.63 69.46
C LEU A 722 -35.68 16.81 70.21
N ARG A 723 -36.08 17.89 69.52
CA ARG A 723 -36.85 19.00 70.10
C ARG A 723 -38.25 18.58 70.57
N TYR A 724 -38.79 17.46 70.08
CA TYR A 724 -40.12 16.95 70.46
C TYR A 724 -40.14 16.37 71.88
N ILE A 725 -39.01 15.86 72.36
CA ILE A 725 -38.81 15.41 73.74
C ILE A 725 -38.74 16.67 74.62
N LYS A 726 -39.74 16.87 75.49
CA LYS A 726 -39.87 18.06 76.35
C LYS A 726 -39.60 17.72 77.81
#